data_AF-A0A6A8MD70-F1
#
_entry.id   AF-A0A6A8MD70-F1
#
_cell.length_a   1.000
_cell.length_b   1.000
_cell.length_c   1.000
_cell.angle_alpha   90.00
_cell.angle_beta   90.00
_cell.angle_gamma   90.00
#
_symmetry.space_group_name_H-M   'P 1'
#
loop_
_entity.id
_entity.type
_entity.pdbx_description
1 polymer ?
#
loop_
_entity_poly.entity_id
_entity_poly.type
_entity_poly.pdbx_seq_one_letter_code
_entity_poly.pdbx_strand_id
1 'polypeptide(L)'
;MPYHGALAPMKVSRKKFPNLRFGEFFCDCHETERRNALNRKTELKQKFKQLLTIAFASMMVLGSALPAVTETASAFTGKVGSSYTVTDGGRITYGSGDGGYSNSRKCDLGDGLGSRYTYCVQPAKASPPTGKVTVDKVITDADDKGKWNALRNIVFYSPSYPGYEKNTGNIKGAYYTGNFTKDWAIAHLAMAYVYEGRPSDMATWGGTKASGLGDIWTKAKKLGDGLWNADSEKDEAIPGNFKVFISTMSGVQDMVAGYLEDIRGGFRLQKIDNDLDEQYAQGDATLEGAEFTAFNKSGHSVFLGEKKINQGEAAVTIRTDKNGLAKSAADALPYGDYLVKETKAPAGYLLNEKWSRAISIRKDGEIIDITSDPVKEEIQRGGVQIVKRDKELKKSEALGGADLNGIEMTIKNVSGHDVVVRTDIGSAENKVDWKVLSSKKDLIDSGKVKRVKSGEDVGKITVRWNEAKKAYTAETLPDDLPYGTYTIRETKTNKTYQRTDKSEHLFKIRENGKTVSHDDGQNEMALTFDDYVYRSDVQGTKIGDGDSRRFAFVPFKITAASNGETHVVVTDKNGFFSTKDRRTAGDLEEEEGKDNARRQNPFDDLLNEKQISAGSLKKRADQIRCGVFFGTGQFGSKAAMITGEGALPYDTYTIEEMRCENNKGYVLQKFSFTVDEKSRDGLVDLETITDDLITIGTKVKAEKTGTNLSAAEKDVKLIDTVSYTNLVPGKEYVLKGKLMDQKTGKELLLNGKPVISQKKFVPEKKDGTVDVEFVFSGTGLAGTSTVVFEDLYENDVNIASHAEIKDEGQTIHFPEVKTHAEDRKTKDEVGETRKETTIVDKVNYRNLIPGKEYTVRGVLMDKKTGKPVTVNGKTVTSEKKFTADKADGTVEMNFTFDASSLKGRTTVVFEDLFYEGIRVASHGDLTDQDQTIWHPEIKTTAKDSKSGNHEVSRDKKVSIVDTVSYHNLIVGKEYTVKGVLMNKGTGKPVRDGLSAVTSEKTFTAEKKDGTVEMQFTFDAEKLQGDDVVVFEDLIHNGITVTSHADLSDKDQTVHFPKKPEKPGTPTETPAPPKTGDRTKLLGYIALMLAAGTAAAGIAYKRRRLHKLSEDQDDLKK
;
A
#
# COMPACT_ATOMS: atom_id res chain seq x y z
N MET A 1 18.21 17.05 -57.14
CA MET A 1 17.79 16.55 -58.47
C MET A 1 16.75 15.45 -58.27
N PRO A 2 15.80 15.23 -59.20
CA PRO A 2 14.62 14.39 -59.00
C PRO A 2 14.69 13.04 -59.76
N TYR A 3 13.68 12.19 -59.62
CA TYR A 3 13.16 11.37 -60.73
C TYR A 3 11.64 11.11 -60.59
N HIS A 4 10.97 10.73 -61.69
CA HIS A 4 9.51 10.65 -61.87
C HIS A 4 9.00 9.22 -62.19
N GLY A 5 7.68 9.00 -62.02
CA GLY A 5 6.89 7.98 -62.73
C GLY A 5 5.93 7.19 -61.83
N ALA A 6 4.78 6.67 -62.29
CA ALA A 6 4.05 6.84 -63.55
C ALA A 6 2.56 6.41 -63.37
N LEU A 7 1.76 6.28 -64.44
CA LEU A 7 0.28 6.23 -64.39
C LEU A 7 -0.37 4.99 -65.05
N ALA A 8 -1.53 4.57 -64.50
CA ALA A 8 -2.70 3.97 -65.19
C ALA A 8 -2.70 2.40 -65.49
N PRO A 9 -3.78 1.78 -66.07
CA PRO A 9 -4.61 0.83 -65.29
C PRO A 9 -5.24 -0.39 -66.07
N MET A 10 -6.31 -1.01 -65.50
CA MET A 10 -7.47 -1.74 -66.11
C MET A 10 -7.67 -3.28 -65.99
N LYS A 11 -8.94 -3.63 -65.70
CA LYS A 11 -9.78 -4.80 -66.13
C LYS A 11 -9.54 -6.19 -65.47
N VAL A 12 -10.54 -6.91 -64.90
CA VAL A 12 -11.87 -7.46 -65.37
C VAL A 12 -11.72 -8.82 -66.10
N SER A 13 -12.47 -9.93 -65.84
CA SER A 13 -13.45 -10.33 -64.80
C SER A 13 -13.94 -11.80 -65.03
N ARG A 14 -14.92 -12.30 -64.25
CA ARG A 14 -15.94 -13.37 -64.60
C ARG A 14 -15.46 -14.85 -64.68
N LYS A 15 -16.29 -15.90 -64.48
CA LYS A 15 -17.61 -16.15 -63.82
C LYS A 15 -17.92 -17.68 -63.79
N LYS A 16 -19.10 -18.08 -63.26
CA LYS A 16 -19.84 -19.40 -63.40
C LYS A 16 -19.45 -20.47 -62.35
N PHE A 17 -20.33 -21.11 -61.52
CA PHE A 17 -21.69 -21.75 -61.62
C PHE A 17 -21.55 -23.31 -61.56
N PRO A 18 -22.60 -24.16 -61.34
CA PRO A 18 -24.02 -23.94 -60.92
C PRO A 18 -24.69 -24.95 -59.92
N ASN A 19 -25.80 -24.54 -59.27
CA ASN A 19 -27.05 -25.31 -58.96
C ASN A 19 -27.00 -26.59 -58.06
N LEU A 20 -28.12 -27.20 -57.55
CA LEU A 20 -29.59 -27.04 -57.71
C LEU A 20 -30.38 -27.12 -56.37
N ARG A 21 -31.45 -26.29 -56.24
CA ARG A 21 -32.84 -26.54 -55.72
C ARG A 21 -33.06 -27.18 -54.31
N PHE A 22 -34.21 -27.04 -53.64
CA PHE A 22 -35.58 -26.61 -54.03
C PHE A 22 -36.22 -25.66 -52.98
N GLY A 23 -37.19 -24.84 -53.40
CA GLY A 23 -37.98 -23.92 -52.56
C GLY A 23 -38.38 -22.66 -53.36
N GLU A 24 -39.67 -22.35 -53.44
CA GLU A 24 -40.21 -21.40 -54.45
C GLU A 24 -40.80 -20.11 -53.84
N PHE A 25 -40.46 -18.97 -54.46
CA PHE A 25 -41.28 -17.81 -54.88
C PHE A 25 -42.50 -17.32 -54.03
N PHE A 26 -42.84 -16.02 -53.95
CA PHE A 26 -42.33 -14.74 -54.52
C PHE A 26 -41.92 -13.82 -53.34
N CYS A 27 -40.81 -13.06 -53.35
CA CYS A 27 -40.40 -11.95 -54.24
C CYS A 27 -41.13 -10.62 -53.95
N ASP A 28 -40.36 -9.58 -53.63
CA ASP A 28 -40.80 -8.27 -53.13
C ASP A 28 -40.09 -7.14 -53.90
N CYS A 29 -40.85 -6.29 -54.59
CA CYS A 29 -40.44 -4.98 -55.13
C CYS A 29 -41.62 -4.31 -55.88
N HIS A 30 -42.15 -3.20 -55.36
CA HIS A 30 -42.71 -2.13 -56.20
C HIS A 30 -42.63 -0.75 -55.52
N GLU A 31 -42.04 0.18 -56.24
CA GLU A 31 -42.50 1.56 -56.48
C GLU A 31 -43.47 2.26 -55.51
N THR A 32 -43.02 3.43 -55.04
CA THR A 32 -43.68 4.74 -55.21
C THR A 32 -45.04 5.02 -54.53
N GLU A 33 -45.24 6.28 -54.12
CA GLU A 33 -46.53 6.87 -53.67
C GLU A 33 -47.26 6.24 -52.46
N ARG A 34 -46.95 6.74 -51.24
CA ARG A 34 -47.90 7.36 -50.26
C ARG A 34 -47.53 7.15 -48.78
N ARG A 35 -46.50 7.86 -48.32
CA ARG A 35 -46.43 8.36 -46.92
C ARG A 35 -46.38 9.89 -46.80
N ASN A 36 -46.94 10.57 -47.80
CA ASN A 36 -47.27 11.99 -47.76
C ASN A 36 -48.57 12.23 -46.94
N ALA A 37 -48.58 11.94 -45.63
CA ALA A 37 -49.80 12.13 -44.81
C ALA A 37 -49.65 12.35 -43.29
N LEU A 38 -48.45 12.39 -42.67
CA LEU A 38 -48.36 12.66 -41.22
C LEU A 38 -47.14 13.45 -40.73
N ASN A 39 -46.82 14.57 -41.38
CA ASN A 39 -45.93 15.59 -40.80
C ASN A 39 -46.40 17.05 -41.02
N ARG A 40 -47.69 17.25 -41.33
CA ARG A 40 -48.29 18.60 -41.54
C ARG A 40 -48.96 19.17 -40.28
N LYS A 41 -48.28 19.18 -39.13
CA LYS A 41 -48.79 19.91 -37.94
C LYS A 41 -47.77 20.62 -37.05
N THR A 42 -46.52 20.78 -37.49
CA THR A 42 -45.48 21.51 -36.72
C THR A 42 -44.77 22.62 -37.52
N GLU A 43 -44.83 22.65 -38.86
CA GLU A 43 -44.21 23.71 -39.68
C GLU A 43 -45.07 24.98 -39.89
N LEU A 44 -46.26 25.06 -39.26
CA LEU A 44 -47.18 26.21 -39.40
C LEU A 44 -47.21 27.13 -38.16
N LYS A 45 -46.32 26.92 -37.18
CA LYS A 45 -46.08 27.86 -36.06
C LYS A 45 -44.72 28.56 -36.11
N GLN A 46 -43.86 28.24 -37.08
CA GLN A 46 -42.50 28.83 -37.20
C GLN A 46 -42.30 29.68 -38.47
N LYS A 47 -43.38 30.02 -39.19
CA LYS A 47 -43.41 31.06 -40.24
C LYS A 47 -44.45 32.17 -39.97
N PHE A 48 -44.62 32.54 -38.69
CA PHE A 48 -45.42 33.69 -38.27
C PHE A 48 -44.66 34.61 -37.28
N LYS A 49 -43.33 34.57 -37.30
CA LYS A 49 -42.45 35.41 -36.46
C LYS A 49 -41.18 35.92 -37.18
N GLN A 50 -41.22 35.98 -38.51
CA GLN A 50 -40.25 36.67 -39.36
C GLN A 50 -41.03 37.43 -40.46
N LEU A 51 -41.61 38.57 -40.10
CA LEU A 51 -42.27 39.50 -41.04
C LEU A 51 -42.21 40.96 -40.57
N LEU A 52 -41.19 41.30 -39.77
CA LEU A 52 -40.79 42.67 -39.43
C LEU A 52 -39.26 42.75 -39.54
N THR A 53 -38.75 43.94 -39.85
CA THR A 53 -37.31 44.32 -39.74
C THR A 53 -36.34 43.67 -40.73
N ILE A 54 -36.55 43.86 -42.04
CA ILE A 54 -35.44 44.18 -42.97
C ILE A 54 -35.90 45.33 -43.88
N ALA A 55 -35.37 46.53 -43.65
CA ALA A 55 -35.45 47.69 -44.55
C ALA A 55 -34.29 48.65 -44.25
N PHE A 56 -33.83 49.38 -45.27
CA PHE A 56 -32.82 50.46 -45.22
C PHE A 56 -31.43 50.15 -44.65
N ALA A 57 -30.50 49.76 -45.53
CA ALA A 57 -29.05 49.99 -45.36
C ALA A 57 -28.24 49.91 -46.68
N SER A 58 -28.70 50.45 -47.81
CA SER A 58 -27.91 50.52 -49.07
C SER A 58 -28.45 51.53 -50.11
N MET A 59 -28.38 52.83 -49.83
CA MET A 59 -28.45 53.88 -50.88
C MET A 59 -28.07 55.26 -50.31
N MET A 60 -26.95 55.84 -50.74
CA MET A 60 -26.71 57.31 -50.82
C MET A 60 -25.30 57.65 -51.39
N VAL A 61 -25.15 57.51 -52.71
CA VAL A 61 -24.17 58.27 -53.53
C VAL A 61 -24.85 58.56 -54.87
N LEU A 62 -24.57 59.72 -55.47
CA LEU A 62 -25.22 60.33 -56.65
C LEU A 62 -26.66 60.84 -56.41
N GLY A 63 -26.86 62.12 -56.72
CA GLY A 63 -28.12 62.85 -56.52
C GLY A 63 -27.93 64.36 -56.75
N SER A 64 -27.78 64.77 -58.00
CA SER A 64 -27.45 66.15 -58.41
C SER A 64 -28.46 66.71 -59.40
N ALA A 65 -29.01 67.91 -59.13
CA ALA A 65 -29.99 68.66 -59.95
C ALA A 65 -31.36 67.96 -60.13
N LEU A 66 -32.52 68.63 -60.12
CA LEU A 66 -32.94 70.04 -59.88
C LEU A 66 -34.32 70.00 -59.13
N PRO A 67 -34.89 71.11 -58.64
CA PRO A 67 -35.81 71.05 -57.49
C PRO A 67 -37.30 70.83 -57.81
N ALA A 68 -38.00 70.24 -56.84
CA ALA A 68 -39.40 70.54 -56.56
C ALA A 68 -39.45 71.27 -55.21
N VAL A 69 -39.73 72.57 -55.21
CA VAL A 69 -39.84 73.36 -53.97
C VAL A 69 -41.25 73.17 -53.39
N THR A 70 -41.41 72.16 -52.54
CA THR A 70 -42.41 72.23 -51.47
C THR A 70 -41.85 73.14 -50.39
N GLU A 71 -42.51 74.29 -50.15
CA GLU A 71 -42.23 75.09 -48.96
C GLU A 71 -42.62 74.27 -47.72
N THR A 72 -41.62 73.62 -47.11
CA THR A 72 -41.68 73.36 -45.68
C THR A 72 -41.75 74.72 -45.01
N ALA A 73 -42.88 75.03 -44.38
CA ALA A 73 -43.09 76.34 -43.76
C ALA A 73 -41.97 76.58 -42.75
N SER A 74 -41.09 77.55 -43.06
CA SER A 74 -39.93 77.84 -42.22
C SER A 74 -40.41 78.20 -40.82
N ALA A 75 -39.90 77.50 -39.80
CA ALA A 75 -40.21 77.80 -38.39
C ALA A 75 -40.07 79.30 -38.14
N PHE A 76 -41.03 79.89 -37.44
CA PHE A 76 -41.12 81.34 -37.27
C PHE A 76 -39.85 81.89 -36.61
N THR A 77 -38.97 82.50 -37.41
CA THR A 77 -37.66 82.98 -36.92
C THR A 77 -37.76 84.16 -35.96
N GLY A 78 -38.95 84.79 -35.89
CA GLY A 78 -39.27 85.88 -34.97
C GLY A 78 -38.37 87.11 -35.06
N LYS A 79 -37.67 87.31 -36.18
CA LYS A 79 -36.87 88.51 -36.47
C LYS A 79 -37.79 89.64 -36.95
N VAL A 80 -37.39 90.89 -36.77
CA VAL A 80 -38.07 92.05 -37.40
C VAL A 80 -38.15 91.84 -38.92
N GLY A 81 -39.31 92.12 -39.51
CA GLY A 81 -39.64 91.83 -40.91
C GLY A 81 -40.15 90.40 -41.17
N SER A 82 -40.06 89.47 -40.21
CA SER A 82 -40.68 88.14 -40.33
C SER A 82 -42.20 88.27 -40.41
N SER A 83 -42.86 87.31 -41.07
CA SER A 83 -44.30 87.33 -41.26
C SER A 83 -44.97 86.04 -40.78
N TYR A 84 -46.15 86.15 -40.18
CA TYR A 84 -46.94 85.03 -39.68
C TYR A 84 -48.42 85.19 -40.07
N THR A 85 -49.17 84.10 -40.03
CA THR A 85 -50.62 84.11 -40.34
C THR A 85 -51.44 84.20 -39.07
N VAL A 86 -52.43 85.09 -39.10
CA VAL A 86 -53.34 85.38 -38.01
C VAL A 86 -54.76 85.01 -38.39
N THR A 87 -55.38 84.13 -37.60
CA THR A 87 -56.76 83.65 -37.76
C THR A 87 -57.69 84.26 -36.70
N ASP A 88 -59.00 84.09 -36.88
CA ASP A 88 -59.97 84.58 -35.89
C ASP A 88 -59.93 83.71 -34.62
N GLY A 89 -59.82 84.36 -33.46
CA GLY A 89 -59.79 83.68 -32.16
C GLY A 89 -61.14 83.63 -31.44
N GLY A 90 -62.19 84.27 -31.96
CA GLY A 90 -63.46 84.50 -31.30
C GLY A 90 -63.55 85.83 -30.52
N ARG A 91 -64.72 86.08 -29.91
CA ARG A 91 -65.11 87.31 -29.22
C ARG A 91 -64.51 87.38 -27.80
N ILE A 92 -63.71 88.41 -27.51
CA ILE A 92 -63.29 88.78 -26.15
C ILE A 92 -64.41 89.58 -25.51
N THR A 93 -65.14 88.98 -24.59
CA THR A 93 -66.24 89.65 -23.87
C THR A 93 -65.72 90.19 -22.54
N TYR A 94 -65.67 91.52 -22.39
CA TYR A 94 -65.18 92.17 -21.16
C TYR A 94 -66.25 92.25 -20.05
N GLY A 95 -67.53 92.12 -20.39
CA GLY A 95 -68.65 92.20 -19.45
C GLY A 95 -69.98 91.81 -20.10
N SER A 96 -71.06 91.77 -19.31
CA SER A 96 -72.39 91.35 -19.77
C SER A 96 -73.14 92.46 -20.51
N GLY A 97 -72.74 92.75 -21.76
CA GLY A 97 -73.43 93.69 -22.64
C GLY A 97 -72.81 93.78 -24.03
N ASP A 98 -73.63 93.98 -25.07
CA ASP A 98 -73.18 93.81 -26.46
C ASP A 98 -72.16 94.83 -26.97
N GLY A 99 -72.02 95.99 -26.32
CA GLY A 99 -70.98 96.99 -26.65
C GLY A 99 -69.61 96.75 -26.02
N GLY A 100 -69.44 95.70 -25.20
CA GLY A 100 -68.24 95.47 -24.39
C GLY A 100 -67.31 94.38 -24.91
N TYR A 101 -66.89 94.44 -26.19
CA TYR A 101 -66.05 93.38 -26.78
C TYR A 101 -65.00 93.84 -27.81
N SER A 102 -63.99 92.98 -28.01
CA SER A 102 -63.07 93.02 -29.15
C SER A 102 -63.05 91.64 -29.82
N ASN A 103 -62.80 91.57 -31.12
CA ASN A 103 -62.47 90.29 -31.76
C ASN A 103 -61.00 89.97 -31.48
N SER A 104 -60.72 88.72 -31.12
CA SER A 104 -59.37 88.24 -30.80
C SER A 104 -58.68 87.60 -31.99
N ARG A 105 -57.38 87.42 -31.86
CA ARG A 105 -56.53 86.90 -32.93
C ARG A 105 -55.78 85.67 -32.43
N LYS A 106 -55.65 84.67 -33.29
CA LYS A 106 -54.83 83.47 -33.03
C LYS A 106 -53.71 83.38 -34.05
N CYS A 107 -52.59 82.83 -33.62
CA CYS A 107 -51.51 82.39 -34.49
C CYS A 107 -51.14 80.95 -34.16
N ASP A 108 -50.59 80.25 -35.13
CA ASP A 108 -49.70 79.12 -34.88
C ASP A 108 -48.39 79.45 -35.61
N LEU A 109 -47.26 79.29 -34.93
CA LEU A 109 -45.94 79.73 -35.40
C LEU A 109 -45.00 78.55 -35.68
N GLY A 110 -45.49 77.30 -35.51
CA GLY A 110 -44.69 76.07 -35.76
C GLY A 110 -43.65 75.75 -34.69
N ASP A 111 -43.69 76.43 -33.55
CA ASP A 111 -42.68 76.41 -32.47
C ASP A 111 -43.05 75.47 -31.30
N GLY A 112 -43.87 74.45 -31.56
CA GLY A 112 -44.32 73.47 -30.56
C GLY A 112 -45.34 73.97 -29.54
N LEU A 113 -45.56 75.29 -29.42
CA LEU A 113 -46.63 75.87 -28.60
C LEU A 113 -48.03 75.72 -29.22
N GLY A 114 -48.09 75.50 -30.54
CA GLY A 114 -49.34 75.35 -31.30
C GLY A 114 -50.20 76.62 -31.36
N SER A 115 -51.46 76.42 -31.75
CA SER A 115 -52.42 77.52 -31.94
C SER A 115 -52.78 78.22 -30.62
N ARG A 116 -52.42 79.49 -30.55
CA ARG A 116 -52.47 80.32 -29.33
C ARG A 116 -52.92 81.74 -29.61
N TYR A 117 -53.28 82.46 -28.56
CA TYR A 117 -53.75 83.83 -28.71
C TYR A 117 -52.61 84.81 -29.00
N THR A 118 -52.83 85.63 -30.01
CA THR A 118 -52.17 86.92 -30.22
C THR A 118 -53.05 87.97 -29.55
N TYR A 119 -52.48 88.75 -28.64
CA TYR A 119 -53.22 89.72 -27.84
C TYR A 119 -53.15 91.09 -28.52
N CYS A 120 -54.29 91.78 -28.64
CA CYS A 120 -54.36 93.12 -29.20
C CYS A 120 -54.18 94.14 -28.07
N VAL A 121 -53.25 95.08 -28.22
CA VAL A 121 -52.73 95.87 -27.08
C VAL A 121 -53.18 97.34 -27.06
N GLN A 122 -54.23 97.67 -27.82
CA GLN A 122 -54.79 99.03 -27.92
C GLN A 122 -56.33 98.98 -28.01
N PRO A 123 -57.02 98.58 -26.92
CA PRO A 123 -58.41 98.10 -26.97
C PRO A 123 -59.41 99.12 -27.52
N ALA A 124 -59.06 100.41 -27.60
CA ALA A 124 -59.86 101.49 -28.19
C ALA A 124 -59.93 101.49 -29.72
N LYS A 125 -58.99 100.84 -30.45
CA LYS A 125 -59.02 100.77 -31.93
C LYS A 125 -59.71 99.50 -32.44
N ALA A 126 -60.00 99.47 -33.74
CA ALA A 126 -60.61 98.30 -34.40
C ALA A 126 -59.69 97.07 -34.32
N SER A 127 -60.25 95.89 -34.06
CA SER A 127 -59.52 94.62 -34.10
C SER A 127 -58.93 94.41 -35.52
N PRO A 128 -57.66 94.02 -35.68
CA PRO A 128 -57.04 93.80 -36.99
C PRO A 128 -57.79 92.82 -37.90
N PRO A 129 -57.67 92.91 -39.22
CA PRO A 129 -58.12 91.83 -40.11
C PRO A 129 -57.36 90.52 -39.85
N THR A 130 -57.97 89.40 -40.22
CA THR A 130 -57.26 88.11 -40.32
C THR A 130 -56.44 88.05 -41.60
N GLY A 131 -55.27 87.44 -41.58
CA GLY A 131 -54.36 87.37 -42.72
C GLY A 131 -52.90 87.30 -42.31
N LYS A 132 -52.00 87.65 -43.25
CA LYS A 132 -50.55 87.68 -43.03
C LYS A 132 -50.13 89.01 -42.41
N VAL A 133 -49.38 88.97 -41.31
CA VAL A 133 -48.94 90.15 -40.53
C VAL A 133 -47.43 90.08 -40.30
N THR A 134 -46.76 91.24 -40.26
CA THR A 134 -45.31 91.40 -40.07
C THR A 134 -44.93 91.71 -38.63
N VAL A 135 -43.75 91.26 -38.21
CA VAL A 135 -43.12 91.60 -36.93
C VAL A 135 -42.35 92.91 -37.05
N ASP A 136 -42.68 93.91 -36.26
CA ASP A 136 -41.99 95.22 -36.28
C ASP A 136 -41.00 95.38 -35.12
N LYS A 137 -41.28 94.74 -33.97
CA LYS A 137 -40.34 94.70 -32.84
C LYS A 137 -40.27 93.31 -32.21
N VAL A 138 -39.06 92.90 -31.86
CA VAL A 138 -38.79 91.78 -30.95
C VAL A 138 -38.40 92.36 -29.59
N ILE A 139 -38.85 91.74 -28.50
CA ILE A 139 -38.41 92.02 -27.14
C ILE A 139 -37.24 91.10 -26.83
N THR A 140 -36.05 91.65 -27.00
CA THR A 140 -34.77 90.98 -26.81
C THR A 140 -34.32 91.11 -25.36
N ASP A 141 -33.28 90.38 -24.95
CA ASP A 141 -32.69 90.53 -23.61
C ASP A 141 -31.86 91.82 -23.46
N ALA A 142 -31.72 92.60 -24.54
CA ALA A 142 -31.21 93.97 -24.55
C ALA A 142 -32.34 95.04 -24.56
N ASP A 143 -33.61 94.63 -24.43
CA ASP A 143 -34.68 95.54 -24.02
C ASP A 143 -34.65 95.64 -22.48
N ASP A 144 -33.85 96.58 -22.01
CA ASP A 144 -32.97 96.38 -20.87
C ASP A 144 -33.56 96.78 -19.51
N LYS A 145 -34.80 97.30 -19.47
CA LYS A 145 -35.66 97.32 -18.26
C LYS A 145 -37.10 97.77 -18.52
N GLY A 146 -37.93 97.66 -17.48
CA GLY A 146 -39.26 98.29 -17.43
C GLY A 146 -40.27 97.66 -18.40
N LYS A 147 -40.87 98.48 -19.26
CA LYS A 147 -42.14 98.15 -19.93
C LYS A 147 -42.11 96.91 -20.83
N TRP A 148 -41.00 96.65 -21.49
CA TRP A 148 -40.89 95.54 -22.42
C TRP A 148 -40.71 94.19 -21.69
N ASN A 149 -39.94 94.15 -20.59
CA ASN A 149 -39.89 92.96 -19.74
C ASN A 149 -41.20 92.75 -18.97
N ALA A 150 -41.88 93.81 -18.51
CA ALA A 150 -43.23 93.70 -17.95
C ALA A 150 -44.20 93.03 -18.95
N LEU A 151 -44.20 93.48 -20.21
CA LEU A 151 -45.02 92.89 -21.28
C LEU A 151 -44.62 91.43 -21.59
N ARG A 152 -43.32 91.14 -21.65
CA ARG A 152 -42.77 89.78 -21.84
C ARG A 152 -43.22 88.82 -20.73
N ASN A 153 -43.12 89.26 -19.47
CA ASN A 153 -43.53 88.49 -18.30
C ASN A 153 -45.04 88.20 -18.35
N ILE A 154 -45.87 89.22 -18.63
CA ILE A 154 -47.33 89.04 -18.79
C ILE A 154 -47.64 88.04 -19.91
N VAL A 155 -47.01 88.16 -21.08
CA VAL A 155 -47.22 87.23 -22.21
C VAL A 155 -46.87 85.79 -21.83
N PHE A 156 -45.75 85.53 -21.17
CA PHE A 156 -45.37 84.18 -20.74
C PHE A 156 -46.38 83.54 -19.76
N TYR A 157 -46.93 84.33 -18.84
CA TYR A 157 -47.91 83.87 -17.84
C TYR A 157 -49.37 83.96 -18.29
N SER A 158 -49.65 84.36 -19.53
CA SER A 158 -51.01 84.53 -20.05
C SER A 158 -51.59 83.24 -20.65
N PRO A 159 -52.94 83.10 -20.71
CA PRO A 159 -53.58 81.96 -21.36
C PRO A 159 -53.01 81.65 -22.75
N SER A 160 -52.82 80.35 -23.01
CA SER A 160 -52.12 79.78 -24.17
C SER A 160 -50.59 80.01 -24.24
N TYR A 161 -49.93 80.34 -23.13
CA TYR A 161 -48.47 80.38 -23.02
C TYR A 161 -47.93 79.55 -21.83
N PRO A 162 -46.66 79.05 -21.86
CA PRO A 162 -46.21 78.00 -20.94
C PRO A 162 -46.21 78.35 -19.45
N GLY A 163 -46.03 79.63 -19.08
CA GLY A 163 -46.04 80.07 -17.69
C GLY A 163 -47.42 79.95 -17.04
N TYR A 164 -48.50 80.07 -17.83
CA TYR A 164 -49.88 79.99 -17.35
C TYR A 164 -50.23 78.60 -16.77
N GLU A 165 -49.59 77.54 -17.24
CA GLU A 165 -49.81 76.18 -16.71
C GLU A 165 -48.84 75.85 -15.56
N LYS A 166 -47.59 76.32 -15.60
CA LYS A 166 -46.56 76.03 -14.59
C LYS A 166 -46.79 76.70 -13.22
N ASN A 167 -47.49 77.84 -13.13
CA ASN A 167 -47.50 78.68 -11.92
C ASN A 167 -48.70 78.44 -10.97
N THR A 168 -48.70 77.32 -10.25
CA THR A 168 -49.53 77.14 -9.03
C THR A 168 -48.75 77.59 -7.79
N GLY A 169 -48.54 78.91 -7.65
CA GLY A 169 -47.77 79.46 -6.52
C GLY A 169 -48.02 80.93 -6.23
N ASN A 170 -47.65 81.83 -7.16
CA ASN A 170 -47.59 83.27 -6.86
C ASN A 170 -48.12 84.23 -7.94
N ILE A 171 -48.34 83.80 -9.18
CA ILE A 171 -48.90 84.69 -10.23
C ILE A 171 -50.35 84.35 -10.54
N LYS A 172 -50.66 83.07 -10.81
CA LYS A 172 -52.02 82.65 -11.19
C LYS A 172 -53.06 82.92 -10.10
N GLY A 173 -52.73 82.66 -8.85
CA GLY A 173 -53.59 82.98 -7.70
C GLY A 173 -53.63 84.46 -7.31
N ALA A 174 -52.57 85.23 -7.58
CA ALA A 174 -52.47 86.62 -7.17
C ALA A 174 -53.22 87.60 -8.08
N TYR A 175 -53.34 87.28 -9.37
CA TYR A 175 -53.83 88.20 -10.39
C TYR A 175 -55.02 87.66 -11.19
N TYR A 176 -55.05 86.38 -11.54
CA TYR A 176 -56.09 85.77 -12.38
C TYR A 176 -57.28 85.24 -11.54
N THR A 177 -58.16 84.42 -12.13
CA THR A 177 -59.40 83.89 -11.53
C THR A 177 -59.57 82.38 -11.67
N GLY A 178 -58.80 81.73 -12.56
CA GLY A 178 -58.96 80.31 -12.92
C GLY A 178 -60.01 80.06 -14.00
N ASN A 179 -60.85 81.05 -14.34
CA ASN A 179 -61.77 80.96 -15.46
C ASN A 179 -61.09 81.47 -16.73
N PHE A 180 -60.82 80.57 -17.69
CA PHE A 180 -60.06 80.87 -18.90
C PHE A 180 -60.51 82.15 -19.63
N THR A 181 -61.82 82.33 -19.82
CA THR A 181 -62.37 83.50 -20.55
C THR A 181 -62.16 84.81 -19.80
N LYS A 182 -62.32 84.82 -18.47
CA LYS A 182 -62.02 86.00 -17.63
C LYS A 182 -60.52 86.26 -17.56
N ASP A 183 -59.71 85.22 -17.40
CA ASP A 183 -58.26 85.31 -17.28
C ASP A 183 -57.63 85.83 -18.57
N TRP A 184 -58.21 85.45 -19.70
CA TRP A 184 -57.86 85.96 -21.03
C TRP A 184 -58.23 87.43 -21.21
N ALA A 185 -59.40 87.86 -20.76
CA ALA A 185 -59.78 89.28 -20.74
C ALA A 185 -58.88 90.12 -19.79
N ILE A 186 -58.50 89.56 -18.63
CA ILE A 186 -57.56 90.16 -17.68
C ILE A 186 -56.17 90.30 -18.33
N ALA A 187 -55.66 89.25 -18.98
CA ALA A 187 -54.39 89.28 -19.70
C ALA A 187 -54.40 90.33 -20.82
N HIS A 188 -55.46 90.37 -21.64
CA HIS A 188 -55.62 91.33 -22.73
C HIS A 188 -55.60 92.78 -22.25
N LEU A 189 -56.38 93.10 -21.20
CA LEU A 189 -56.40 94.43 -20.62
C LEU A 189 -55.11 94.77 -19.86
N ALA A 190 -54.42 93.79 -19.26
CA ALA A 190 -53.14 94.01 -18.59
C ALA A 190 -52.03 94.32 -19.60
N MET A 191 -51.93 93.56 -20.70
CA MET A 191 -50.98 93.83 -21.78
C MET A 191 -51.22 95.19 -22.43
N ALA A 192 -52.49 95.58 -22.63
CA ALA A 192 -52.85 96.90 -23.14
C ALA A 192 -52.53 98.04 -22.15
N TYR A 193 -52.92 97.89 -20.88
CA TYR A 193 -52.61 98.85 -19.81
C TYR A 193 -51.10 99.09 -19.67
N VAL A 194 -50.32 98.02 -19.80
CA VAL A 194 -48.87 98.07 -19.98
C VAL A 194 -48.52 98.84 -21.27
N TYR A 195 -48.88 98.33 -22.45
CA TYR A 195 -48.42 98.86 -23.74
C TYR A 195 -48.69 100.36 -23.95
N GLU A 196 -49.88 100.84 -23.58
CA GLU A 196 -50.30 102.24 -23.66
C GLU A 196 -49.66 103.18 -22.60
N GLY A 197 -48.85 102.65 -21.67
CA GLY A 197 -48.09 103.47 -20.71
C GLY A 197 -48.80 103.72 -19.37
N ARG A 198 -49.57 102.74 -18.88
CA ARG A 198 -50.30 102.75 -17.60
C ARG A 198 -51.31 103.90 -17.42
N PRO A 199 -52.17 104.20 -18.41
CA PRO A 199 -53.18 105.27 -18.33
C PRO A 199 -54.17 105.07 -17.17
N SER A 200 -54.62 106.16 -16.54
CA SER A 200 -55.48 106.12 -15.36
C SER A 200 -56.83 105.43 -15.59
N ASP A 201 -57.34 105.48 -16.82
CA ASP A 201 -58.46 104.68 -17.33
C ASP A 201 -58.27 104.46 -18.84
N MET A 202 -58.78 103.36 -19.39
CA MET A 202 -58.71 103.07 -20.84
C MET A 202 -60.10 103.06 -21.47
N ALA A 203 -60.16 103.31 -22.78
CA ALA A 203 -61.35 103.05 -23.58
C ALA A 203 -61.25 101.68 -24.27
N THR A 204 -62.36 100.98 -24.42
CA THR A 204 -62.49 99.84 -25.35
C THR A 204 -63.23 100.27 -26.60
N TRP A 205 -63.10 99.46 -27.66
CA TRP A 205 -63.93 99.52 -28.86
C TRP A 205 -65.41 99.63 -28.47
N GLY A 206 -66.16 100.46 -29.20
CA GLY A 206 -67.53 100.86 -28.83
C GLY A 206 -67.63 101.99 -27.79
N GLY A 207 -66.52 102.48 -27.24
CA GLY A 207 -66.49 103.66 -26.35
C GLY A 207 -66.73 103.36 -24.87
N THR A 208 -66.82 102.09 -24.47
CA THR A 208 -66.94 101.69 -23.07
C THR A 208 -65.63 102.00 -22.31
N LYS A 209 -65.72 102.56 -21.10
CA LYS A 209 -64.54 102.79 -20.24
C LYS A 209 -64.19 101.53 -19.44
N ALA A 210 -62.90 101.24 -19.33
CA ALA A 210 -62.39 100.07 -18.61
C ALA A 210 -62.75 100.10 -17.11
N SER A 211 -62.82 101.29 -16.51
CA SER A 211 -63.40 101.53 -15.17
C SER A 211 -64.78 100.89 -14.94
N GLY A 212 -65.60 100.73 -15.99
CA GLY A 212 -66.90 100.05 -15.92
C GLY A 212 -66.86 98.52 -15.88
N LEU A 213 -65.69 97.89 -16.01
CA LEU A 213 -65.54 96.43 -16.13
C LEU A 213 -65.30 95.70 -14.78
N GLY A 214 -65.29 96.44 -13.67
CA GLY A 214 -65.21 95.88 -12.32
C GLY A 214 -63.94 95.04 -12.06
N ASP A 215 -64.12 93.86 -11.45
CA ASP A 215 -63.03 92.96 -11.04
C ASP A 215 -62.05 92.61 -12.17
N ILE A 216 -62.53 92.49 -13.41
CA ILE A 216 -61.68 92.20 -14.58
C ILE A 216 -60.66 93.33 -14.80
N TRP A 217 -61.08 94.60 -14.67
CA TRP A 217 -60.16 95.74 -14.80
C TRP A 217 -59.27 95.93 -13.57
N THR A 218 -59.82 95.73 -12.36
CA THR A 218 -59.05 95.75 -11.11
C THR A 218 -57.91 94.73 -11.14
N LYS A 219 -58.17 93.50 -11.61
CA LYS A 219 -57.17 92.45 -11.78
C LYS A 219 -56.19 92.74 -12.91
N ALA A 220 -56.65 93.26 -14.04
CA ALA A 220 -55.79 93.63 -15.16
C ALA A 220 -54.79 94.74 -14.79
N LYS A 221 -55.25 95.79 -14.09
CA LYS A 221 -54.39 96.80 -13.49
C LYS A 221 -53.41 96.19 -12.51
N LYS A 222 -53.91 95.44 -11.51
CA LYS A 222 -53.06 94.79 -10.49
C LYS A 222 -51.95 93.92 -11.11
N LEU A 223 -52.23 93.21 -12.20
CA LEU A 223 -51.25 92.41 -12.95
C LEU A 223 -50.21 93.28 -13.65
N GLY A 224 -50.64 94.33 -14.36
CA GLY A 224 -49.73 95.29 -14.99
C GLY A 224 -48.88 96.06 -13.97
N ASP A 225 -49.50 96.55 -12.90
CA ASP A 225 -48.85 97.25 -11.78
C ASP A 225 -47.83 96.36 -11.06
N GLY A 226 -48.16 95.09 -10.83
CA GLY A 226 -47.30 94.13 -10.14
C GLY A 226 -46.12 93.62 -10.97
N LEU A 227 -46.21 93.68 -12.31
CA LEU A 227 -45.13 93.28 -13.22
C LEU A 227 -44.40 94.47 -13.88
N TRP A 228 -44.88 95.70 -13.71
CA TRP A 228 -44.24 96.94 -14.18
C TRP A 228 -43.85 97.87 -13.01
N ASN A 229 -42.56 97.95 -12.77
CA ASN A 229 -41.90 99.13 -12.21
C ASN A 229 -40.85 99.63 -13.23
N ALA A 230 -40.06 100.67 -12.90
CA ALA A 230 -39.04 101.19 -13.82
C ALA A 230 -37.92 100.16 -14.08
N ASP A 231 -37.64 99.33 -13.08
CA ASP A 231 -36.59 98.31 -13.04
C ASP A 231 -37.10 96.88 -13.34
N SER A 232 -38.27 96.72 -13.97
CA SER A 232 -38.78 95.37 -14.28
C SER A 232 -37.81 94.60 -15.18
N GLU A 233 -37.28 93.50 -14.65
CA GLU A 233 -36.42 92.54 -15.34
C GLU A 233 -37.24 91.33 -15.83
N LYS A 234 -36.62 90.47 -16.64
CA LYS A 234 -37.25 89.21 -17.08
C LYS A 234 -37.33 88.24 -15.90
N ASP A 235 -38.49 87.64 -15.66
CA ASP A 235 -38.65 86.59 -14.65
C ASP A 235 -37.74 85.36 -14.95
N GLU A 236 -37.02 84.86 -13.94
CA GLU A 236 -36.07 83.75 -14.06
C GLU A 236 -36.70 82.45 -14.58
N ALA A 237 -38.00 82.24 -14.33
CA ALA A 237 -38.73 81.06 -14.79
C ALA A 237 -39.07 81.10 -16.30
N ILE A 238 -38.74 82.19 -17.00
CA ILE A 238 -38.90 82.34 -18.46
C ILE A 238 -37.68 81.72 -19.18
N PRO A 239 -37.87 80.64 -19.96
CA PRO A 239 -36.79 80.01 -20.72
C PRO A 239 -36.00 81.00 -21.57
N GLY A 240 -34.69 80.80 -21.71
CA GLY A 240 -33.82 81.68 -22.51
C GLY A 240 -34.26 81.81 -23.97
N ASN A 241 -34.88 80.76 -24.53
CA ASN A 241 -35.45 80.75 -25.86
C ASN A 241 -36.90 81.27 -25.95
N PHE A 242 -37.58 81.60 -24.85
CA PHE A 242 -38.90 82.23 -24.95
C PHE A 242 -38.74 83.72 -25.24
N LYS A 243 -39.15 84.13 -26.44
CA LYS A 243 -39.08 85.50 -26.94
C LYS A 243 -40.50 86.02 -27.18
N VAL A 244 -40.66 87.35 -27.15
CA VAL A 244 -41.95 88.02 -27.36
C VAL A 244 -41.76 89.09 -28.42
N PHE A 245 -42.76 89.27 -29.28
CA PHE A 245 -42.71 90.20 -30.39
C PHE A 245 -44.01 90.98 -30.56
N ILE A 246 -43.91 92.11 -31.25
CA ILE A 246 -44.97 93.08 -31.47
C ILE A 246 -45.10 93.33 -32.97
N SER A 247 -46.34 93.38 -33.44
CA SER A 247 -46.73 93.76 -34.80
C SER A 247 -47.57 95.03 -34.72
N THR A 248 -47.12 96.10 -35.35
CA THR A 248 -47.75 97.41 -35.34
C THR A 248 -48.61 97.60 -36.59
N MET A 249 -49.78 98.23 -36.44
CA MET A 249 -50.73 98.32 -37.56
C MET A 249 -51.44 99.67 -37.63
N SER A 250 -51.40 100.30 -38.81
CA SER A 250 -52.07 101.58 -39.04
C SER A 250 -53.60 101.41 -39.03
N GLY A 251 -54.30 102.30 -38.33
CA GLY A 251 -55.77 102.34 -38.22
C GLY A 251 -56.43 101.25 -37.35
N VAL A 252 -55.71 100.21 -36.94
CA VAL A 252 -56.20 99.08 -36.13
C VAL A 252 -55.31 98.86 -34.89
N GLN A 253 -55.63 97.90 -34.02
CA GLN A 253 -54.80 97.60 -32.84
C GLN A 253 -53.45 97.00 -33.21
N ASP A 254 -52.39 97.44 -32.55
CA ASP A 254 -51.13 96.70 -32.49
C ASP A 254 -51.35 95.36 -31.76
N MET A 255 -50.50 94.37 -32.05
CA MET A 255 -50.61 93.00 -31.55
C MET A 255 -49.31 92.52 -30.91
N VAL A 256 -49.41 91.71 -29.85
CA VAL A 256 -48.28 91.05 -29.18
C VAL A 256 -48.49 89.54 -29.11
N ALA A 257 -47.42 88.77 -29.31
CA ALA A 257 -47.40 87.32 -29.14
C ALA A 257 -46.03 86.82 -28.68
N GLY A 258 -46.00 85.64 -28.09
CA GLY A 258 -44.77 84.94 -27.70
C GLY A 258 -44.44 83.78 -28.65
N TYR A 259 -43.18 83.38 -28.67
CA TYR A 259 -42.71 82.18 -29.35
C TYR A 259 -41.54 81.54 -28.60
N LEU A 260 -41.36 80.24 -28.79
CA LEU A 260 -40.10 79.56 -28.51
C LEU A 260 -39.20 79.70 -29.75
N GLU A 261 -38.06 80.35 -29.57
CA GLU A 261 -36.97 80.32 -30.54
C GLU A 261 -36.47 78.87 -30.66
N ASP A 262 -36.41 78.36 -31.89
CA ASP A 262 -36.03 76.97 -32.21
C ASP A 262 -34.51 76.79 -32.09
N ILE A 263 -33.99 77.01 -30.88
CA ILE A 263 -32.62 76.75 -30.50
C ILE A 263 -32.44 75.24 -30.39
N ARG A 264 -31.51 74.69 -31.17
CA ARG A 264 -31.13 73.28 -31.10
C ARG A 264 -29.63 73.12 -30.93
N GLY A 265 -29.24 71.95 -30.45
CA GLY A 265 -27.86 71.61 -30.21
C GLY A 265 -27.65 70.11 -30.29
N GLY A 266 -26.52 69.68 -29.73
CA GLY A 266 -26.12 68.29 -29.69
C GLY A 266 -25.04 68.05 -28.64
N PHE A 267 -24.44 66.87 -28.66
CA PHE A 267 -23.32 66.54 -27.80
C PHE A 267 -22.33 65.60 -28.48
N ARG A 268 -21.10 65.57 -27.97
CA ARG A 268 -20.13 64.53 -28.29
C ARG A 268 -19.43 64.01 -27.04
N LEU A 269 -19.09 62.73 -27.05
CA LEU A 269 -18.39 62.03 -25.98
C LEU A 269 -17.36 61.05 -26.55
N GLN A 270 -16.42 60.65 -25.70
CA GLN A 270 -15.37 59.69 -26.01
C GLN A 270 -15.47 58.51 -25.05
N LYS A 271 -15.38 57.29 -25.57
CA LYS A 271 -15.20 56.04 -24.81
C LYS A 271 -13.72 55.64 -24.81
N ILE A 272 -13.27 54.99 -23.74
CA ILE A 272 -11.95 54.35 -23.63
C ILE A 272 -12.08 53.02 -22.88
N ASP A 273 -11.20 52.07 -23.17
CA ASP A 273 -11.04 50.88 -22.30
C ASP A 273 -10.53 51.32 -20.92
N ASN A 274 -11.11 50.79 -19.83
CA ASN A 274 -10.78 51.21 -18.47
C ASN A 274 -9.35 50.83 -18.03
N ASP A 275 -8.86 49.68 -18.48
CA ASP A 275 -7.61 49.08 -18.01
C ASP A 275 -6.41 49.55 -18.86
N LEU A 276 -6.66 49.80 -20.14
CA LEU A 276 -5.75 50.45 -21.08
C LEU A 276 -5.81 51.97 -21.02
N ASP A 277 -6.85 52.59 -20.47
CA ASP A 277 -7.02 54.07 -20.38
C ASP A 277 -6.83 54.78 -21.74
N GLU A 278 -7.19 54.10 -22.84
CA GLU A 278 -6.80 54.42 -24.21
C GLU A 278 -7.97 54.25 -25.20
N GLN A 279 -7.94 54.98 -26.33
CA GLN A 279 -9.02 55.07 -27.34
C GLN A 279 -9.07 53.87 -28.32
N TYR A 280 -8.67 52.68 -27.88
CA TYR A 280 -8.79 51.44 -28.65
C TYR A 280 -9.13 50.27 -27.72
N ALA A 281 -9.68 49.20 -28.29
CA ALA A 281 -10.21 48.10 -27.50
C ALA A 281 -9.15 47.06 -27.13
N GLN A 282 -9.39 46.40 -26.00
CA GLN A 282 -8.60 45.31 -25.48
C GLN A 282 -9.01 43.94 -26.08
N GLY A 283 -8.04 43.06 -26.32
CA GLY A 283 -8.29 41.69 -26.78
C GLY A 283 -9.05 41.60 -28.10
N ASP A 284 -10.25 40.99 -28.06
CA ASP A 284 -11.18 40.87 -29.21
C ASP A 284 -12.42 41.79 -29.08
N ALA A 285 -12.41 42.71 -28.11
CA ALA A 285 -13.53 43.62 -27.89
C ALA A 285 -13.53 44.78 -28.92
N THR A 286 -14.58 45.61 -28.91
CA THR A 286 -14.65 46.84 -29.71
C THR A 286 -15.21 47.99 -28.88
N LEU A 287 -14.81 49.24 -29.18
CA LEU A 287 -15.46 50.44 -28.64
C LEU A 287 -16.67 50.88 -29.52
N GLU A 288 -16.89 50.24 -30.67
CA GLU A 288 -17.94 50.59 -31.64
C GLU A 288 -19.33 50.11 -31.22
N GLY A 289 -20.35 50.91 -31.53
CA GLY A 289 -21.76 50.49 -31.44
C GLY A 289 -22.34 50.46 -30.02
N ALA A 290 -21.65 51.05 -29.04
CA ALA A 290 -22.21 51.39 -27.74
C ALA A 290 -23.30 52.45 -27.92
N GLU A 291 -24.38 52.40 -27.14
CA GLU A 291 -25.49 53.34 -27.27
C GLU A 291 -25.55 54.29 -26.09
N PHE A 292 -25.50 55.60 -26.37
CA PHE A 292 -25.69 56.64 -25.38
C PHE A 292 -26.98 57.40 -25.67
N THR A 293 -27.87 57.45 -24.69
CA THR A 293 -29.19 58.08 -24.81
C THR A 293 -29.28 59.31 -23.92
N ALA A 294 -29.70 60.43 -24.51
CA ALA A 294 -30.00 61.66 -23.79
C ALA A 294 -31.48 61.70 -23.40
N PHE A 295 -31.76 61.65 -22.09
CA PHE A 295 -33.11 61.69 -21.53
C PHE A 295 -33.48 63.11 -21.10
N ASN A 296 -34.68 63.58 -21.44
CA ASN A 296 -35.13 64.94 -21.11
C ASN A 296 -35.27 65.14 -19.59
N LYS A 297 -34.51 66.08 -19.02
CA LYS A 297 -34.47 66.45 -17.60
C LYS A 297 -35.05 67.84 -17.33
N SER A 298 -35.51 68.57 -18.35
CA SER A 298 -35.91 70.00 -18.31
C SER A 298 -37.08 70.36 -17.38
N GLY A 299 -37.70 69.40 -16.66
CA GLY A 299 -38.89 69.64 -15.84
C GLY A 299 -40.16 69.96 -16.65
N HIS A 300 -40.14 69.75 -17.96
CA HIS A 300 -41.28 69.88 -18.88
C HIS A 300 -40.99 69.15 -20.19
N SER A 301 -42.02 68.94 -21.02
CA SER A 301 -41.84 68.38 -22.37
C SER A 301 -41.10 69.38 -23.28
N VAL A 302 -40.21 68.86 -24.11
CA VAL A 302 -39.54 69.60 -25.20
C VAL A 302 -40.04 69.09 -26.56
N PHE A 303 -39.79 69.83 -27.64
CA PHE A 303 -40.30 69.51 -28.98
C PHE A 303 -39.16 69.48 -30.00
N LEU A 304 -39.06 68.39 -30.77
CA LEU A 304 -38.10 68.23 -31.88
C LEU A 304 -38.91 68.12 -33.18
N GLY A 305 -39.20 69.27 -33.80
CA GLY A 305 -40.30 69.37 -34.77
C GLY A 305 -41.63 68.97 -34.11
N GLU A 306 -42.43 68.17 -34.79
CA GLU A 306 -43.70 67.65 -34.25
C GLU A 306 -43.52 66.65 -33.08
N LYS A 307 -42.31 66.09 -32.88
CA LYS A 307 -42.05 65.10 -31.82
C LYS A 307 -41.97 65.79 -30.45
N LYS A 308 -43.07 65.74 -29.69
CA LYS A 308 -43.07 65.98 -28.23
C LYS A 308 -42.25 64.90 -27.51
N ILE A 309 -41.37 65.31 -26.60
CA ILE A 309 -40.54 64.46 -25.75
C ILE A 309 -40.78 64.87 -24.29
N ASN A 310 -41.46 64.04 -23.51
CA ASN A 310 -41.80 64.34 -22.11
C ASN A 310 -40.58 64.22 -21.19
N GLN A 311 -40.73 64.67 -19.94
CA GLN A 311 -39.69 64.51 -18.92
C GLN A 311 -39.44 63.02 -18.66
N GLY A 312 -38.16 62.62 -18.64
CA GLY A 312 -37.72 61.23 -18.50
C GLY A 312 -37.66 60.43 -19.80
N GLU A 313 -38.21 60.94 -20.92
CA GLU A 313 -38.18 60.24 -22.21
C GLU A 313 -36.86 60.45 -22.98
N ALA A 314 -36.53 59.49 -23.84
CA ALA A 314 -35.38 59.53 -24.72
C ALA A 314 -35.57 60.56 -25.86
N ALA A 315 -34.73 61.60 -25.87
CA ALA A 315 -34.71 62.60 -26.92
C ALA A 315 -34.00 62.08 -28.17
N VAL A 316 -32.72 61.71 -28.01
CA VAL A 316 -31.85 61.11 -29.04
C VAL A 316 -30.97 60.02 -28.44
N THR A 317 -30.65 59.02 -29.25
CA THR A 317 -29.61 58.01 -28.98
C THR A 317 -28.51 58.14 -30.03
N ILE A 318 -27.26 58.19 -29.61
CA ILE A 318 -26.08 58.17 -30.49
C ILE A 318 -25.28 56.89 -30.27
N ARG A 319 -24.49 56.51 -31.28
CA ARG A 319 -23.56 55.37 -31.20
C ARG A 319 -22.11 55.82 -31.33
N THR A 320 -21.22 55.08 -30.68
CA THR A 320 -19.77 55.22 -30.88
C THR A 320 -19.30 54.62 -32.20
N ASP A 321 -18.30 55.25 -32.80
CA ASP A 321 -17.51 54.67 -33.88
C ASP A 321 -16.43 53.71 -33.34
N LYS A 322 -15.65 53.12 -34.26
CA LYS A 322 -14.50 52.24 -33.96
C LYS A 322 -13.41 52.84 -33.06
N ASN A 323 -13.36 54.17 -32.91
CA ASN A 323 -12.40 54.88 -32.06
C ASN A 323 -13.02 55.23 -30.70
N GLY A 324 -14.25 54.81 -30.41
CA GLY A 324 -15.01 55.19 -29.22
C GLY A 324 -15.62 56.59 -29.26
N LEU A 325 -15.58 57.30 -30.39
CA LEU A 325 -16.15 58.64 -30.50
C LEU A 325 -17.63 58.55 -30.85
N ALA A 326 -18.50 59.19 -30.06
CA ALA A 326 -19.91 59.38 -30.42
C ALA A 326 -20.22 60.87 -30.51
N LYS A 327 -20.94 61.29 -31.56
CA LYS A 327 -21.39 62.67 -31.78
C LYS A 327 -22.78 62.70 -32.39
N SER A 328 -23.67 63.55 -31.87
CA SER A 328 -24.97 63.83 -32.49
C SER A 328 -24.85 64.87 -33.62
N ALA A 329 -25.90 65.02 -34.42
CA ALA A 329 -26.07 66.21 -35.23
C ALA A 329 -26.18 67.47 -34.33
N ALA A 330 -25.95 68.65 -34.92
CA ALA A 330 -25.95 69.94 -34.21
C ALA A 330 -27.37 70.47 -33.93
N ASP A 331 -28.39 69.78 -34.42
CA ASP A 331 -29.82 70.06 -34.30
C ASP A 331 -30.59 68.92 -33.60
N ALA A 332 -29.87 67.95 -33.03
CA ALA A 332 -30.42 66.69 -32.52
C ALA A 332 -31.16 66.80 -31.17
N LEU A 333 -30.88 67.84 -30.39
CA LEU A 333 -31.49 68.13 -29.09
C LEU A 333 -32.08 69.54 -29.09
N PRO A 334 -33.38 69.72 -28.79
CA PRO A 334 -33.96 71.03 -28.54
C PRO A 334 -33.31 71.77 -27.35
N TYR A 335 -33.61 73.06 -27.19
CA TYR A 335 -33.34 73.81 -25.96
C TYR A 335 -33.90 73.05 -24.74
N GLY A 336 -33.04 72.81 -23.75
CA GLY A 336 -33.43 72.04 -22.57
C GLY A 336 -32.24 71.50 -21.79
N ASP A 337 -32.54 70.73 -20.75
CA ASP A 337 -31.59 70.02 -19.92
C ASP A 337 -31.78 68.52 -20.08
N TYR A 338 -30.68 67.78 -20.19
CA TYR A 338 -30.70 66.35 -20.47
C TYR A 338 -29.76 65.59 -19.55
N LEU A 339 -30.10 64.32 -19.31
CA LEU A 339 -29.21 63.35 -18.69
C LEU A 339 -28.79 62.33 -19.74
N VAL A 340 -27.53 62.39 -20.17
CA VAL A 340 -26.93 61.34 -21.01
C VAL A 340 -26.61 60.15 -20.11
N LYS A 341 -26.99 58.95 -20.56
CA LYS A 341 -26.55 57.67 -19.98
C LYS A 341 -26.06 56.75 -21.07
N GLU A 342 -25.23 55.78 -20.73
CA GLU A 342 -25.14 54.58 -21.56
C GLU A 342 -26.44 53.76 -21.42
N THR A 343 -26.92 53.21 -22.52
CA THR A 343 -28.07 52.31 -22.59
C THR A 343 -27.74 50.94 -23.16
N LYS A 344 -26.54 50.76 -23.74
CA LYS A 344 -26.04 49.47 -24.25
C LYS A 344 -24.51 49.50 -24.40
N ALA A 345 -23.82 48.55 -23.77
CA ALA A 345 -22.38 48.34 -23.94
C ALA A 345 -22.01 47.90 -25.38
N PRO A 346 -20.79 48.21 -25.85
CA PRO A 346 -20.25 47.63 -27.07
C PRO A 346 -19.76 46.20 -26.82
N ALA A 347 -19.47 45.45 -27.90
CA ALA A 347 -19.16 44.02 -27.76
C ALA A 347 -17.82 43.78 -27.03
N GLY A 348 -17.89 42.99 -25.96
CA GLY A 348 -16.76 42.65 -25.09
C GLY A 348 -16.66 43.45 -23.79
N TYR A 349 -17.54 44.43 -23.55
CA TYR A 349 -17.56 45.26 -22.33
C TYR A 349 -18.85 45.10 -21.52
N LEU A 350 -18.85 45.61 -20.29
CA LEU A 350 -19.99 45.63 -19.36
C LEU A 350 -20.72 46.99 -19.41
N LEU A 351 -22.05 46.98 -19.25
CA LEU A 351 -22.88 48.18 -19.27
C LEU A 351 -22.60 49.08 -18.05
N ASN A 352 -22.19 50.33 -18.30
CA ASN A 352 -21.87 51.28 -17.25
C ASN A 352 -23.14 52.00 -16.73
N GLU A 353 -24.04 51.24 -16.08
CA GLU A 353 -25.32 51.74 -15.56
C GLU A 353 -25.21 52.92 -14.59
N LYS A 354 -24.04 53.09 -13.96
CA LYS A 354 -23.76 54.16 -13.00
C LYS A 354 -23.32 55.46 -13.68
N TRP A 355 -22.71 55.39 -14.86
CA TRP A 355 -22.25 56.59 -15.57
C TRP A 355 -23.44 57.39 -16.09
N SER A 356 -23.42 58.70 -15.82
CA SER A 356 -24.33 59.64 -16.48
C SER A 356 -23.75 61.05 -16.46
N ARG A 357 -24.10 61.84 -17.48
CA ARG A 357 -23.65 63.24 -17.59
C ARG A 357 -24.83 64.16 -17.84
N ALA A 358 -24.94 65.20 -17.03
CA ALA A 358 -25.88 66.29 -17.30
C ALA A 358 -25.33 67.18 -18.42
N ILE A 359 -26.16 67.54 -19.40
CA ILE A 359 -25.86 68.51 -20.45
C ILE A 359 -27.03 69.48 -20.61
N SER A 360 -26.74 70.68 -21.08
CA SER A 360 -27.71 71.77 -21.24
C SER A 360 -27.55 72.41 -22.61
N ILE A 361 -28.57 72.34 -23.45
CA ILE A 361 -28.60 73.06 -24.74
C ILE A 361 -29.10 74.47 -24.46
N ARG A 362 -28.34 75.49 -24.86
CA ARG A 362 -28.67 76.91 -24.65
C ARG A 362 -28.43 77.80 -25.86
N LYS A 363 -27.54 77.43 -26.78
CA LYS A 363 -27.24 78.16 -28.02
C LYS A 363 -27.52 77.30 -29.24
N ASP A 364 -27.94 77.94 -30.34
CA ASP A 364 -28.24 77.23 -31.58
C ASP A 364 -26.98 76.70 -32.29
N GLY A 365 -27.07 75.48 -32.84
CA GLY A 365 -25.97 74.73 -33.47
C GLY A 365 -24.88 74.25 -32.49
N GLU A 366 -25.11 74.35 -31.18
CA GLU A 366 -24.10 74.08 -30.14
C GLU A 366 -23.88 72.57 -29.92
N ILE A 367 -22.64 72.10 -30.07
CA ILE A 367 -22.23 70.75 -29.67
C ILE A 367 -21.60 70.83 -28.29
N ILE A 368 -22.30 70.33 -27.27
CA ILE A 368 -21.76 70.18 -25.91
C ILE A 368 -20.67 69.10 -25.94
N ASP A 369 -19.44 69.51 -25.65
CA ASP A 369 -18.28 68.64 -25.70
C ASP A 369 -17.96 68.07 -24.31
N ILE A 370 -18.08 66.75 -24.17
CA ILE A 370 -17.68 66.01 -22.96
C ILE A 370 -16.61 64.95 -23.27
N THR A 371 -15.84 65.12 -24.36
CA THR A 371 -14.75 64.20 -24.72
C THR A 371 -13.51 64.30 -23.82
N SER A 372 -13.37 65.38 -23.05
CA SER A 372 -12.28 65.61 -22.08
C SER A 372 -12.41 64.81 -20.78
N ASP A 373 -13.57 64.19 -20.54
CA ASP A 373 -13.89 63.37 -19.37
C ASP A 373 -14.48 62.04 -19.89
N PRO A 374 -13.64 61.16 -20.48
CA PRO A 374 -14.08 60.04 -21.29
C PRO A 374 -14.73 58.93 -20.46
N VAL A 375 -15.70 58.26 -21.08
CA VAL A 375 -16.42 57.13 -20.47
C VAL A 375 -15.52 55.90 -20.47
N LYS A 376 -15.21 55.40 -19.27
CA LYS A 376 -14.37 54.20 -19.09
C LYS A 376 -15.19 52.93 -19.09
N GLU A 377 -14.70 51.92 -19.81
CA GLU A 377 -15.39 50.66 -20.03
C GLU A 377 -14.76 49.48 -19.28
N GLU A 378 -15.53 48.86 -18.38
CA GLU A 378 -15.12 47.62 -17.68
C GLU A 378 -15.18 46.45 -18.68
N ILE A 379 -14.01 45.91 -19.04
CA ILE A 379 -13.89 44.77 -19.98
C ILE A 379 -14.53 43.51 -19.39
N GLN A 380 -15.19 42.70 -20.22
CA GLN A 380 -15.64 41.37 -19.80
C GLN A 380 -14.41 40.47 -19.57
N ARG A 381 -14.39 39.76 -18.45
CA ARG A 381 -13.30 38.84 -18.06
C ARG A 381 -13.82 37.44 -17.82
N GLY A 382 -12.97 36.45 -18.05
CA GLY A 382 -13.28 35.02 -17.88
C GLY A 382 -12.05 34.23 -17.45
N GLY A 383 -12.18 32.90 -17.48
CA GLY A 383 -11.08 31.98 -17.22
C GLY A 383 -11.06 30.77 -18.16
N VAL A 384 -10.10 29.88 -17.95
CA VAL A 384 -10.01 28.58 -18.65
C VAL A 384 -9.64 27.47 -17.66
N GLN A 385 -10.16 26.27 -17.89
CA GLN A 385 -9.75 25.04 -17.19
C GLN A 385 -9.48 23.93 -18.20
N ILE A 386 -8.35 23.24 -18.03
CA ILE A 386 -7.98 22.04 -18.80
C ILE A 386 -8.03 20.79 -17.92
N VAL A 387 -8.17 19.63 -18.55
CA VAL A 387 -7.94 18.31 -17.93
C VAL A 387 -6.67 17.68 -18.50
N LYS A 388 -5.84 17.14 -17.61
CA LYS A 388 -4.69 16.31 -17.95
C LYS A 388 -5.05 14.83 -17.82
N ARG A 389 -4.58 14.01 -18.76
CA ARG A 389 -4.85 12.57 -18.80
C ARG A 389 -3.59 11.75 -19.07
N ASP A 390 -3.66 10.51 -18.62
CA ASP A 390 -2.84 9.44 -19.15
C ASP A 390 -3.37 9.01 -20.54
N LYS A 391 -2.45 8.79 -21.47
CA LYS A 391 -2.73 8.53 -22.88
C LYS A 391 -3.10 7.08 -23.20
N GLU A 392 -2.74 6.13 -22.33
CA GLU A 392 -3.08 4.70 -22.44
C GLU A 392 -4.44 4.41 -21.79
N LEU A 393 -4.70 5.03 -20.63
CA LEU A 393 -5.97 4.95 -19.91
C LEU A 393 -7.08 5.80 -20.55
N LYS A 394 -6.71 6.87 -21.29
CA LYS A 394 -7.62 7.93 -21.79
C LYS A 394 -8.45 8.60 -20.70
N LYS A 395 -7.94 8.59 -19.46
CA LYS A 395 -8.60 9.10 -18.25
C LYS A 395 -7.70 10.07 -17.50
N SER A 396 -8.32 10.89 -16.66
CA SER A 396 -7.62 11.79 -15.73
C SER A 396 -7.16 11.04 -14.48
N GLU A 397 -6.31 10.04 -14.69
CA GLU A 397 -5.85 9.04 -13.73
C GLU A 397 -4.40 8.73 -14.08
N ALA A 398 -3.49 8.69 -13.10
CA ALA A 398 -2.09 8.35 -13.35
C ALA A 398 -1.91 6.83 -13.50
N LEU A 399 -0.89 6.39 -14.25
CA LEU A 399 -0.61 4.98 -14.56
C LEU A 399 0.60 4.45 -13.78
N GLY A 400 0.48 3.29 -13.13
CA GLY A 400 1.51 2.78 -12.24
C GLY A 400 1.70 3.68 -11.00
N GLY A 401 2.97 3.91 -10.63
CA GLY A 401 3.37 4.83 -9.56
C GLY A 401 3.67 6.26 -10.04
N ALA A 402 3.17 6.63 -11.22
CA ALA A 402 3.31 7.96 -11.78
C ALA A 402 2.38 9.01 -11.12
N ASP A 403 2.59 10.28 -11.45
CA ASP A 403 1.73 11.39 -11.05
C ASP A 403 1.53 12.36 -12.23
N LEU A 404 0.38 13.01 -12.34
CA LEU A 404 0.10 14.05 -13.34
C LEU A 404 0.23 15.49 -12.78
N ASN A 405 0.48 15.64 -11.46
CA ASN A 405 0.75 16.93 -10.84
C ASN A 405 2.03 17.60 -11.39
N GLY A 406 2.11 18.93 -11.26
CA GLY A 406 3.35 19.70 -11.50
C GLY A 406 3.66 20.01 -12.96
N ILE A 407 2.81 19.56 -13.90
CA ILE A 407 2.94 19.84 -15.34
C ILE A 407 2.54 21.31 -15.62
N GLU A 408 3.38 22.05 -16.35
CA GLU A 408 3.20 23.48 -16.63
C GLU A 408 2.54 23.74 -17.99
N MET A 409 1.33 24.28 -17.96
CA MET A 409 0.61 24.78 -19.12
C MET A 409 0.88 26.29 -19.28
N THR A 410 1.19 26.75 -20.48
CA THR A 410 1.37 28.18 -20.81
C THR A 410 0.23 28.67 -21.68
N ILE A 411 -0.36 29.80 -21.32
CA ILE A 411 -1.39 30.51 -22.09
C ILE A 411 -0.72 31.63 -22.90
N LYS A 412 -1.18 31.86 -24.14
CA LYS A 412 -0.73 32.93 -25.05
C LYS A 412 -1.92 33.76 -25.52
N ASN A 413 -1.74 35.07 -25.63
CA ASN A 413 -2.72 35.95 -26.27
C ASN A 413 -2.60 35.81 -27.79
N VAL A 414 -3.69 35.52 -28.49
CA VAL A 414 -3.77 35.55 -29.96
C VAL A 414 -4.98 36.36 -30.45
N SER A 415 -5.45 37.29 -29.61
CA SER A 415 -6.54 38.22 -29.90
C SER A 415 -6.13 39.28 -30.93
N GLY A 416 -7.09 40.07 -31.41
CA GLY A 416 -6.81 41.21 -32.30
C GLY A 416 -5.89 42.28 -31.69
N HIS A 417 -5.96 42.47 -30.37
CA HIS A 417 -5.23 43.50 -29.62
C HIS A 417 -4.54 42.97 -28.36
N ASP A 418 -3.75 43.84 -27.73
CA ASP A 418 -3.11 43.60 -26.44
C ASP A 418 -4.14 43.36 -25.32
N VAL A 419 -3.71 42.69 -24.25
CA VAL A 419 -4.52 42.40 -23.05
C VAL A 419 -3.81 42.77 -21.75
N VAL A 420 -4.56 43.25 -20.77
CA VAL A 420 -4.13 43.53 -19.39
C VAL A 420 -4.62 42.40 -18.50
N VAL A 421 -3.67 41.68 -17.91
CA VAL A 421 -3.89 40.48 -17.10
C VAL A 421 -3.17 40.62 -15.76
N ARG A 422 -3.55 39.79 -14.77
CA ARG A 422 -2.71 39.63 -13.58
C ARG A 422 -1.34 39.06 -13.96
N THR A 423 -0.32 39.44 -13.21
CA THR A 423 1.05 38.92 -13.41
C THR A 423 1.12 37.43 -13.10
N ASP A 424 0.35 37.00 -12.09
CA ASP A 424 0.22 35.68 -11.47
C ASP A 424 -1.16 35.04 -11.71
N ILE A 425 -1.50 34.80 -12.99
CA ILE A 425 -2.76 34.14 -13.37
C ILE A 425 -2.98 32.78 -12.65
N GLY A 426 -4.23 32.47 -12.32
CA GLY A 426 -4.61 31.28 -11.56
C GLY A 426 -4.27 31.32 -10.06
N SER A 427 -3.62 32.38 -9.59
CA SER A 427 -3.40 32.64 -8.16
C SER A 427 -4.61 33.36 -7.53
N ALA A 428 -5.04 32.88 -6.35
CA ALA A 428 -5.92 33.64 -5.47
C ALA A 428 -5.15 34.58 -4.52
N GLU A 429 -3.87 34.30 -4.28
CA GLU A 429 -2.94 35.22 -3.63
C GLU A 429 -2.72 36.42 -4.58
N ASN A 430 -2.61 37.63 -4.03
CA ASN A 430 -2.54 38.91 -4.75
C ASN A 430 -3.77 39.30 -5.61
N LYS A 431 -4.94 38.65 -5.46
CA LYS A 431 -6.14 38.97 -6.25
C LYS A 431 -6.38 40.47 -6.39
N VAL A 432 -6.27 40.97 -7.61
CA VAL A 432 -6.60 42.34 -8.01
C VAL A 432 -8.12 42.52 -7.99
N ASP A 433 -8.61 43.51 -7.26
CA ASP A 433 -9.97 44.01 -7.41
C ASP A 433 -10.00 45.02 -8.56
N TRP A 434 -10.54 44.59 -9.70
CA TRP A 434 -10.67 45.40 -10.92
C TRP A 434 -11.51 46.69 -10.73
N LYS A 435 -12.25 46.84 -9.62
CA LYS A 435 -13.26 47.91 -9.41
C LYS A 435 -12.81 49.05 -8.50
N VAL A 436 -11.66 48.93 -7.84
CA VAL A 436 -11.16 49.88 -6.83
C VAL A 436 -9.98 50.70 -7.36
N LEU A 437 -9.73 50.64 -8.67
CA LEU A 437 -8.45 51.03 -9.27
C LEU A 437 -8.36 52.53 -9.58
N SER A 438 -7.43 53.23 -8.92
CA SER A 438 -7.27 54.69 -8.97
C SER A 438 -6.62 55.22 -10.24
N SER A 439 -5.63 54.52 -10.79
CA SER A 439 -5.06 54.82 -12.11
C SER A 439 -4.37 53.61 -12.75
N LYS A 440 -4.29 53.61 -14.07
CA LYS A 440 -3.52 52.63 -14.88
C LYS A 440 -2.03 52.59 -14.51
N LYS A 441 -1.46 53.72 -14.10
CA LYS A 441 -0.03 53.82 -13.79
C LYS A 441 0.31 53.08 -12.48
N ASP A 442 -0.43 53.36 -11.41
CA ASP A 442 -0.19 52.77 -10.08
C ASP A 442 -0.27 51.23 -10.12
N LEU A 443 -1.16 50.70 -10.97
CA LEU A 443 -1.33 49.28 -11.24
C LEU A 443 -0.08 48.61 -11.84
N ILE A 444 0.40 49.14 -12.95
CA ILE A 444 1.54 48.57 -13.68
C ILE A 444 2.83 48.77 -12.86
N ASP A 445 2.98 49.95 -12.23
CA ASP A 445 4.07 50.23 -11.31
C ASP A 445 4.04 49.32 -10.06
N SER A 446 2.87 48.85 -9.62
CA SER A 446 2.74 47.87 -8.52
C SER A 446 3.15 46.44 -8.90
N GLY A 447 3.38 46.16 -10.19
CA GLY A 447 3.74 44.83 -10.70
C GLY A 447 2.63 43.77 -10.67
N LYS A 448 1.44 44.07 -10.13
CA LYS A 448 0.32 43.12 -10.00
C LYS A 448 -0.38 42.79 -11.32
N VAL A 449 -0.33 43.70 -12.28
CA VAL A 449 -0.86 43.49 -13.63
C VAL A 449 0.20 43.80 -14.68
N LYS A 450 0.06 43.18 -15.84
CA LYS A 450 0.95 43.35 -16.98
C LYS A 450 0.15 43.42 -18.28
N ARG A 451 0.67 44.17 -19.24
CA ARG A 451 0.18 44.23 -20.62
C ARG A 451 0.91 43.18 -21.45
N VAL A 452 0.16 42.39 -22.21
CA VAL A 452 0.64 41.26 -23.02
C VAL A 452 0.15 41.45 -24.45
N LYS A 453 1.06 41.53 -25.42
CA LYS A 453 0.69 41.76 -26.83
C LYS A 453 0.10 40.51 -27.47
N SER A 454 -0.56 40.68 -28.61
CA SER A 454 -0.91 39.53 -29.46
C SER A 454 0.36 38.80 -29.90
N GLY A 455 0.39 37.47 -29.71
CA GLY A 455 1.54 36.60 -29.91
C GLY A 455 2.38 36.32 -28.64
N GLU A 456 2.22 37.08 -27.56
CA GLU A 456 3.00 36.93 -26.32
C GLU A 456 2.33 35.98 -25.31
N ASP A 457 3.15 35.26 -24.53
CA ASP A 457 2.67 34.35 -23.48
C ASP A 457 2.11 35.14 -22.28
N VAL A 458 0.85 34.92 -21.97
CA VAL A 458 0.07 35.54 -20.88
C VAL A 458 0.59 35.09 -19.52
N GLY A 459 0.93 33.82 -19.37
CA GLY A 459 1.38 33.25 -18.09
C GLY A 459 1.27 31.74 -18.06
N LYS A 460 1.49 31.17 -16.87
CA LYS A 460 1.48 29.73 -16.64
C LYS A 460 0.45 29.33 -15.59
N ILE A 461 -0.14 28.15 -15.77
CA ILE A 461 -0.95 27.45 -14.78
C ILE A 461 -0.44 26.01 -14.65
N THR A 462 -0.48 25.46 -13.44
CA THR A 462 0.13 24.15 -13.13
C THR A 462 -0.96 23.10 -12.88
N VAL A 463 -0.79 21.91 -13.46
CA VAL A 463 -1.70 20.77 -13.23
C VAL A 463 -1.62 20.31 -11.79
N ARG A 464 -2.79 20.13 -11.17
CA ARG A 464 -2.98 19.62 -9.81
C ARG A 464 -4.21 18.73 -9.73
N TRP A 465 -4.23 17.74 -8.84
CA TRP A 465 -5.43 16.97 -8.53
C TRP A 465 -6.55 17.89 -8.01
N ASN A 466 -7.71 17.83 -8.65
CA ASN A 466 -8.92 18.54 -8.27
C ASN A 466 -9.94 17.54 -7.69
N GLU A 467 -9.99 17.49 -6.37
CA GLU A 467 -10.80 16.53 -5.61
C GLU A 467 -12.31 16.65 -5.88
N ALA A 468 -12.80 17.85 -6.21
CA ALA A 468 -14.21 18.09 -6.54
C ALA A 468 -14.58 17.61 -7.95
N LYS A 469 -13.65 17.68 -8.91
CA LYS A 469 -13.84 17.15 -10.27
C LYS A 469 -13.38 15.70 -10.46
N LYS A 470 -12.65 15.13 -9.49
CA LYS A 470 -11.98 13.81 -9.59
C LYS A 470 -11.09 13.71 -10.85
N ALA A 471 -10.36 14.79 -11.11
CA ALA A 471 -9.49 14.93 -12.28
C ALA A 471 -8.26 15.78 -11.96
N TYR A 472 -7.16 15.54 -12.66
CA TYR A 472 -6.01 16.43 -12.73
C TYR A 472 -6.34 17.61 -13.64
N THR A 473 -6.43 18.82 -13.07
CA THR A 473 -6.79 20.04 -13.81
C THR A 473 -5.74 21.14 -13.62
N ALA A 474 -5.62 22.03 -14.60
CA ALA A 474 -5.04 23.35 -14.39
C ALA A 474 -6.09 24.41 -14.77
N GLU A 475 -6.21 25.49 -14.01
CA GLU A 475 -7.19 26.54 -14.27
C GLU A 475 -6.67 27.94 -13.96
N THR A 476 -7.21 28.94 -14.65
CA THR A 476 -7.15 30.35 -14.23
C THR A 476 -8.37 30.68 -13.36
N LEU A 477 -8.34 31.81 -12.65
CA LEU A 477 -9.54 32.36 -12.03
C LEU A 477 -10.54 32.84 -13.11
N PRO A 478 -11.85 32.96 -12.79
CA PRO A 478 -12.89 33.39 -13.74
C PRO A 478 -12.83 34.88 -14.13
N ASP A 479 -11.82 35.62 -13.65
CA ASP A 479 -11.59 37.06 -13.89
C ASP A 479 -10.14 37.37 -14.32
N ASP A 480 -9.35 36.35 -14.70
CA ASP A 480 -7.95 36.55 -15.15
C ASP A 480 -7.85 37.10 -16.58
N LEU A 481 -8.68 36.59 -17.50
CA LEU A 481 -8.48 36.73 -18.95
C LEU A 481 -9.55 37.66 -19.56
N PRO A 482 -9.18 38.81 -20.16
CA PRO A 482 -10.09 39.65 -20.93
C PRO A 482 -10.80 38.93 -22.08
N TYR A 483 -11.91 39.50 -22.55
CA TYR A 483 -12.62 39.11 -23.77
C TYR A 483 -11.65 39.06 -24.97
N GLY A 484 -11.32 37.85 -25.43
CA GLY A 484 -10.18 37.61 -26.30
C GLY A 484 -10.08 36.17 -26.80
N THR A 485 -9.16 35.92 -27.72
CA THR A 485 -8.83 34.58 -28.23
C THR A 485 -7.43 34.23 -27.75
N TYR A 486 -7.29 33.01 -27.24
CA TYR A 486 -6.07 32.56 -26.58
C TYR A 486 -5.69 31.17 -27.09
N THR A 487 -4.41 30.84 -27.01
CA THR A 487 -3.99 29.43 -27.05
C THR A 487 -3.46 28.99 -25.70
N ILE A 488 -3.59 27.71 -25.39
CA ILE A 488 -2.93 27.04 -24.27
C ILE A 488 -2.16 25.83 -24.80
N ARG A 489 -0.94 25.64 -24.28
CA ARG A 489 -0.08 24.49 -24.60
C ARG A 489 0.55 23.95 -23.34
N GLU A 490 0.82 22.65 -23.29
CA GLU A 490 1.82 22.17 -22.35
C GLU A 490 3.19 22.77 -22.72
N THR A 491 4.01 23.12 -21.72
CA THR A 491 5.38 23.57 -21.95
C THR A 491 6.43 22.68 -21.28
N LYS A 492 6.14 22.16 -20.09
CA LYS A 492 7.03 21.30 -19.31
C LYS A 492 6.20 20.23 -18.60
N THR A 493 6.52 18.97 -18.87
CA THR A 493 6.01 17.80 -18.13
C THR A 493 6.82 17.59 -16.83
N ASN A 494 6.50 16.54 -16.08
CA ASN A 494 7.17 16.17 -14.84
C ASN A 494 8.19 15.02 -15.04
N LYS A 495 8.56 14.31 -13.97
CA LYS A 495 9.53 13.21 -13.99
C LYS A 495 8.92 11.84 -14.34
N THR A 496 7.60 11.70 -14.34
CA THR A 496 6.93 10.41 -14.50
C THR A 496 6.22 10.29 -15.86
N TYR A 497 5.93 11.42 -16.52
CA TYR A 497 5.32 11.47 -17.84
C TYR A 497 6.26 12.00 -18.94
N GLN A 498 6.05 11.47 -20.15
CA GLN A 498 6.65 11.92 -21.39
C GLN A 498 5.74 12.96 -22.04
N ARG A 499 6.25 14.17 -22.35
CA ARG A 499 5.47 15.17 -23.09
C ARG A 499 5.25 14.71 -24.53
N THR A 500 4.09 14.12 -24.79
CA THR A 500 3.67 13.65 -26.12
C THR A 500 2.83 14.69 -26.84
N ASP A 501 2.02 15.47 -26.12
CA ASP A 501 1.32 16.61 -26.72
C ASP A 501 2.23 17.85 -26.77
N LYS A 502 2.34 18.40 -27.98
CA LYS A 502 3.18 19.55 -28.31
C LYS A 502 2.43 20.60 -29.11
N SER A 503 1.11 20.43 -29.28
CA SER A 503 0.24 21.35 -30.00
C SER A 503 -0.11 22.57 -29.15
N GLU A 504 -0.70 23.60 -29.80
CA GLU A 504 -1.37 24.69 -29.11
C GLU A 504 -2.87 24.57 -29.33
N HIS A 505 -3.65 24.51 -28.24
CA HIS A 505 -5.10 24.42 -28.30
C HIS A 505 -5.75 25.80 -28.18
N LEU A 506 -6.75 26.08 -29.01
CA LEU A 506 -7.42 27.38 -29.10
C LEU A 506 -8.65 27.46 -28.19
N PHE A 507 -8.80 28.55 -27.43
CA PHE A 507 -10.01 28.85 -26.66
C PHE A 507 -10.36 30.35 -26.69
N LYS A 508 -11.59 30.70 -26.27
CA LYS A 508 -12.15 32.05 -26.42
C LYS A 508 -12.96 32.48 -25.20
N ILE A 509 -12.60 33.62 -24.61
CA ILE A 509 -13.39 34.26 -23.56
C ILE A 509 -14.47 35.12 -24.22
N ARG A 510 -15.75 34.84 -23.95
CA ARG A 510 -16.91 35.48 -24.59
C ARG A 510 -18.07 35.82 -23.66
N GLU A 511 -17.95 35.54 -22.36
CA GLU A 511 -19.01 35.67 -21.37
C GLU A 511 -18.36 36.01 -20.02
N ASN A 512 -18.90 37.01 -19.30
CA ASN A 512 -18.24 37.57 -18.12
C ASN A 512 -18.38 36.67 -16.88
N GLY A 513 -17.27 36.47 -16.16
CA GLY A 513 -17.20 35.63 -14.96
C GLY A 513 -17.22 34.11 -15.23
N LYS A 514 -17.11 33.70 -16.51
CA LYS A 514 -17.17 32.28 -16.91
C LYS A 514 -15.79 31.69 -17.15
N THR A 515 -15.56 30.52 -16.57
CA THR A 515 -14.42 29.65 -16.91
C THR A 515 -14.82 28.74 -18.06
N VAL A 516 -14.08 28.80 -19.17
CA VAL A 516 -14.24 27.90 -20.31
C VAL A 516 -13.64 26.53 -19.98
N SER A 517 -14.40 25.46 -20.16
CA SER A 517 -13.98 24.10 -19.79
C SER A 517 -14.19 23.07 -20.91
N HIS A 518 -13.65 21.86 -20.73
CA HIS A 518 -13.93 20.72 -21.61
C HIS A 518 -15.40 20.28 -21.56
N ASP A 519 -16.10 20.47 -20.43
CA ASP A 519 -17.50 20.08 -20.23
C ASP A 519 -18.50 20.97 -20.99
N ASP A 520 -18.05 22.12 -21.53
CA ASP A 520 -18.90 23.14 -22.17
C ASP A 520 -19.55 22.68 -23.50
N GLY A 521 -19.38 21.42 -23.90
CA GLY A 521 -19.97 20.80 -25.11
C GLY A 521 -19.43 21.31 -26.45
N GLN A 522 -18.59 22.36 -26.45
CA GLN A 522 -17.97 22.94 -27.65
C GLN A 522 -16.45 22.72 -27.72
N ASN A 523 -15.80 22.41 -26.60
CA ASN A 523 -14.34 22.41 -26.46
C ASN A 523 -13.74 21.08 -25.93
N GLU A 524 -14.52 19.99 -25.93
CA GLU A 524 -14.21 18.73 -25.23
C GLU A 524 -12.83 18.13 -25.62
N MET A 525 -12.53 18.06 -26.91
CA MET A 525 -11.23 17.63 -27.42
C MET A 525 -10.16 18.74 -27.43
N ALA A 526 -10.54 20.00 -27.19
CA ALA A 526 -9.65 21.17 -27.26
C ALA A 526 -9.09 21.60 -25.89
N LEU A 527 -9.61 21.12 -24.77
CA LEU A 527 -9.10 21.45 -23.42
C LEU A 527 -8.66 20.20 -22.63
N THR A 528 -8.32 19.14 -23.36
CA THR A 528 -7.85 17.85 -22.81
C THR A 528 -6.46 17.53 -23.36
N PHE A 529 -5.50 17.18 -22.49
CA PHE A 529 -4.10 16.91 -22.85
C PHE A 529 -3.65 15.51 -22.40
N ASP A 530 -3.15 14.69 -23.33
CA ASP A 530 -2.79 13.27 -23.12
C ASP A 530 -1.27 13.03 -23.16
N ASP A 531 -0.68 12.38 -22.15
CA ASP A 531 0.73 11.93 -22.19
C ASP A 531 0.92 10.44 -21.89
N TYR A 532 1.97 9.84 -22.44
CA TYR A 532 2.44 8.51 -22.05
C TYR A 532 3.31 8.61 -20.79
N VAL A 533 3.15 7.66 -19.87
CA VAL A 533 4.08 7.49 -18.74
C VAL A 533 5.48 7.08 -19.24
N TYR A 534 6.54 7.27 -18.45
CA TYR A 534 7.81 6.58 -18.74
C TYR A 534 7.61 5.07 -18.56
N ARG A 535 8.16 4.29 -19.49
CA ARG A 535 8.07 2.83 -19.53
C ARG A 535 9.42 2.19 -19.80
N SER A 536 9.64 1.00 -19.26
CA SER A 536 10.81 0.16 -19.54
C SER A 536 10.42 -1.32 -19.51
N ASP A 537 11.15 -2.14 -20.24
CA ASP A 537 11.25 -3.57 -19.94
C ASP A 537 12.24 -3.81 -18.80
N VAL A 538 12.14 -4.95 -18.13
CA VAL A 538 13.17 -5.44 -17.21
C VAL A 538 13.66 -6.82 -17.64
N GLN A 539 14.96 -7.07 -17.50
CA GLN A 539 15.61 -8.35 -17.80
C GLN A 539 16.59 -8.78 -16.72
N GLY A 540 17.05 -10.03 -16.78
CA GLY A 540 18.12 -10.52 -15.91
C GLY A 540 18.50 -11.97 -16.22
N THR A 541 19.64 -12.40 -15.68
CA THR A 541 20.14 -13.79 -15.80
C THR A 541 20.19 -14.44 -14.42
N LYS A 542 19.62 -15.64 -14.27
CA LYS A 542 19.59 -16.40 -13.03
C LYS A 542 20.60 -17.55 -13.01
N ILE A 543 21.38 -17.66 -11.95
CA ILE A 543 22.29 -18.77 -11.66
C ILE A 543 22.14 -19.27 -10.21
N GLY A 544 22.79 -20.40 -9.91
CA GLY A 544 23.12 -20.82 -8.55
C GLY A 544 24.59 -20.54 -8.23
N ASP A 545 24.87 -20.25 -6.97
CA ASP A 545 26.24 -20.22 -6.44
C ASP A 545 26.85 -21.64 -6.36
N GLY A 546 28.17 -21.71 -6.29
CA GLY A 546 28.94 -22.95 -6.13
C GLY A 546 29.07 -23.80 -7.42
N ASP A 547 28.00 -23.94 -8.21
CA ASP A 547 28.00 -24.71 -9.45
C ASP A 547 27.99 -23.86 -10.75
N SER A 548 27.73 -22.55 -10.63
CA SER A 548 27.59 -21.60 -11.76
C SER A 548 26.56 -22.00 -12.83
N ARG A 549 25.64 -22.94 -12.54
CA ARG A 549 24.68 -23.42 -13.53
C ARG A 549 23.64 -22.36 -13.83
N ARG A 550 23.27 -22.25 -15.11
CA ARG A 550 22.11 -21.43 -15.52
C ARG A 550 20.82 -22.05 -14.99
N PHE A 551 20.03 -21.27 -14.26
CA PHE A 551 18.78 -21.70 -13.66
C PHE A 551 17.64 -21.59 -14.67
N ALA A 552 17.52 -22.61 -15.52
CA ALA A 552 16.44 -22.71 -16.49
C ALA A 552 15.07 -22.83 -15.81
N PHE A 553 14.03 -22.24 -16.41
CA PHE A 553 12.63 -22.38 -15.99
C PHE A 553 12.40 -22.11 -14.49
N VAL A 554 12.83 -20.94 -14.03
CA VAL A 554 12.60 -20.41 -12.68
C VAL A 554 11.60 -19.25 -12.74
N PRO A 555 10.49 -19.29 -11.97
CA PRO A 555 9.53 -18.20 -11.91
C PRO A 555 9.94 -17.10 -10.92
N PHE A 556 9.72 -15.84 -11.32
CA PHE A 556 9.76 -14.67 -10.46
C PHE A 556 8.44 -13.92 -10.59
N LYS A 557 7.80 -13.60 -9.46
CA LYS A 557 6.74 -12.58 -9.46
C LYS A 557 7.36 -11.20 -9.38
N ILE A 558 6.81 -10.27 -10.14
CA ILE A 558 7.14 -8.85 -10.11
C ILE A 558 5.86 -8.14 -9.65
N THR A 559 5.95 -7.35 -8.58
CA THR A 559 4.82 -6.61 -7.98
C THR A 559 5.09 -5.11 -8.00
N ALA A 560 4.13 -4.33 -8.52
CA ALA A 560 4.13 -2.87 -8.51
C ALA A 560 3.83 -2.33 -7.10
N ALA A 561 4.65 -1.40 -6.59
CA ALA A 561 4.51 -0.87 -5.24
C ALA A 561 3.33 0.09 -5.07
N SER A 562 2.94 0.80 -6.13
CA SER A 562 1.85 1.79 -6.11
C SER A 562 0.45 1.20 -5.92
N ASN A 563 0.20 0.03 -6.53
CA ASN A 563 -1.16 -0.51 -6.70
C ASN A 563 -1.26 -2.04 -6.51
N GLY A 564 -0.15 -2.74 -6.30
CA GLY A 564 -0.12 -4.19 -6.06
C GLY A 564 -0.35 -5.07 -7.29
N GLU A 565 -0.46 -4.51 -8.51
CA GLU A 565 -0.47 -5.32 -9.74
C GLU A 565 0.76 -6.23 -9.78
N THR A 566 0.54 -7.49 -10.11
CA THR A 566 1.56 -8.54 -9.98
C THR A 566 1.48 -9.49 -11.17
N HIS A 567 2.62 -9.74 -11.81
CA HIS A 567 2.77 -10.67 -12.92
C HIS A 567 3.99 -11.58 -12.74
N VAL A 568 4.00 -12.75 -13.38
CA VAL A 568 5.10 -13.73 -13.26
C VAL A 568 5.93 -13.82 -14.54
N VAL A 569 7.23 -13.59 -14.45
CA VAL A 569 8.20 -13.91 -15.52
C VAL A 569 8.87 -15.24 -15.22
N VAL A 570 9.27 -15.98 -16.26
CA VAL A 570 9.98 -17.27 -16.14
C VAL A 570 11.23 -17.26 -16.99
N THR A 571 12.34 -17.76 -16.45
CA THR A 571 13.60 -17.86 -17.19
C THR A 571 13.54 -18.90 -18.31
N ASP A 572 14.21 -18.59 -19.42
CA ASP A 572 14.42 -19.52 -20.52
C ASP A 572 15.40 -20.64 -20.15
N LYS A 573 15.69 -21.53 -21.11
CA LYS A 573 16.66 -22.63 -20.94
C LYS A 573 18.09 -22.20 -20.58
N ASN A 574 18.43 -20.93 -20.72
CA ASN A 574 19.74 -20.34 -20.44
C ASN A 574 19.73 -19.52 -19.13
N GLY A 575 18.64 -19.57 -18.36
CA GLY A 575 18.48 -18.78 -17.14
C GLY A 575 18.14 -17.31 -17.39
N PHE A 576 17.87 -16.88 -18.62
CA PHE A 576 17.58 -15.49 -18.95
C PHE A 576 16.06 -15.23 -18.95
N PHE A 577 15.63 -14.14 -18.32
CA PHE A 577 14.26 -13.64 -18.43
C PHE A 577 14.24 -12.20 -18.96
N SER A 578 13.14 -11.82 -19.58
CA SER A 578 12.83 -10.43 -19.95
C SER A 578 11.31 -10.27 -20.03
N THR A 579 10.79 -9.12 -19.62
CA THR A 579 9.36 -8.77 -19.71
C THR A 579 8.87 -8.52 -21.12
N LYS A 580 9.80 -8.27 -22.05
CA LYS A 580 9.55 -7.77 -23.39
C LYS A 580 8.60 -8.65 -24.20
N ASP A 581 7.59 -8.03 -24.81
CA ASP A 581 6.74 -8.68 -25.80
C ASP A 581 7.56 -9.10 -27.03
N ARG A 582 7.40 -10.36 -27.44
CA ARG A 582 8.17 -10.98 -28.53
C ARG A 582 7.37 -11.10 -29.83
N ARG A 583 6.12 -10.65 -29.83
CA ARG A 583 5.28 -10.55 -31.04
C ARG A 583 5.79 -9.45 -31.98
N THR A 584 5.75 -9.73 -33.27
CA THR A 584 5.97 -8.72 -34.32
C THR A 584 4.65 -8.01 -34.63
N ALA A 585 4.69 -6.86 -35.32
CA ALA A 585 3.48 -6.15 -35.72
C ALA A 585 2.51 -7.00 -36.57
N GLY A 586 3.05 -7.93 -37.38
CA GLY A 586 2.25 -8.85 -38.20
C GLY A 586 1.55 -9.97 -37.41
N ASP A 587 2.04 -10.33 -36.21
CA ASP A 587 1.36 -11.29 -35.32
C ASP A 587 0.02 -10.75 -34.75
N LEU A 588 -0.32 -9.48 -35.02
CA LEU A 588 -1.52 -8.81 -34.53
C LEU A 588 -2.65 -8.77 -35.57
N GLU A 589 -2.31 -8.61 -36.86
CA GLU A 589 -3.31 -8.44 -37.94
C GLU A 589 -4.06 -9.75 -38.27
N GLU A 590 -3.48 -10.93 -38.04
CA GLU A 590 -4.18 -12.22 -38.21
C GLU A 590 -5.20 -12.52 -37.08
N GLU A 591 -5.30 -11.67 -36.04
CA GLU A 591 -6.01 -12.00 -34.81
C GLU A 591 -7.16 -11.06 -34.43
N GLU A 592 -7.41 -9.99 -35.21
CA GLU A 592 -8.59 -9.13 -35.02
C GLU A 592 -9.90 -9.92 -35.22
N GLY A 593 -10.60 -10.19 -34.11
CA GLY A 593 -11.88 -10.90 -34.09
C GLY A 593 -11.95 -12.11 -33.14
N LYS A 594 -10.85 -12.50 -32.48
CA LYS A 594 -10.87 -13.56 -31.45
C LYS A 594 -10.89 -12.97 -30.03
N ASP A 595 -12.05 -13.07 -29.42
CA ASP A 595 -12.43 -12.51 -28.12
C ASP A 595 -11.43 -12.80 -26.97
N ASN A 596 -10.77 -11.72 -26.50
CA ASN A 596 -10.03 -11.51 -25.23
C ASN A 596 -9.00 -12.54 -24.68
N ALA A 597 -8.97 -13.79 -25.14
CA ALA A 597 -8.23 -14.90 -24.52
C ALA A 597 -6.69 -14.86 -24.64
N ARG A 598 -6.10 -13.76 -25.12
CA ARG A 598 -4.66 -13.61 -25.42
C ARG A 598 -4.00 -12.39 -24.77
N ARG A 599 -4.66 -11.79 -23.78
CA ARG A 599 -4.17 -10.65 -23.00
C ARG A 599 -3.50 -11.03 -21.67
N GLN A 600 -3.59 -12.29 -21.24
CA GLN A 600 -3.00 -12.76 -20.00
C GLN A 600 -1.67 -13.46 -20.26
N ASN A 601 -0.68 -13.14 -19.43
CA ASN A 601 0.61 -13.79 -19.40
C ASN A 601 0.45 -15.26 -18.91
N PRO A 602 0.97 -16.29 -19.61
CA PRO A 602 0.70 -17.71 -19.32
C PRO A 602 1.41 -18.27 -18.06
N PHE A 603 1.77 -17.38 -17.14
CA PHE A 603 2.41 -17.67 -15.85
C PHE A 603 1.72 -17.00 -14.66
N ASP A 604 0.76 -16.08 -14.87
CA ASP A 604 0.10 -15.38 -13.75
C ASP A 604 -0.78 -16.31 -12.91
N ASP A 605 -1.18 -17.46 -13.44
CA ASP A 605 -1.85 -18.53 -12.69
C ASP A 605 -0.92 -19.21 -11.65
N LEU A 606 0.40 -19.22 -11.89
CA LEU A 606 1.41 -19.76 -10.96
C LEU A 606 1.41 -19.05 -9.60
N LEU A 607 0.87 -17.82 -9.52
CA LEU A 607 0.66 -17.10 -8.25
C LEU A 607 -0.21 -17.90 -7.25
N ASN A 608 -0.94 -18.92 -7.73
CA ASN A 608 -1.80 -19.80 -6.94
C ASN A 608 -1.24 -21.24 -6.80
N GLU A 609 -0.16 -21.60 -7.50
CA GLU A 609 0.45 -22.94 -7.42
C GLU A 609 1.32 -23.07 -6.16
N LYS A 610 1.03 -24.06 -5.29
CA LYS A 610 1.83 -24.32 -4.07
C LYS A 610 3.17 -25.00 -4.33
N GLN A 611 3.28 -25.75 -5.43
CA GLN A 611 4.51 -26.39 -5.88
C GLN A 611 4.52 -26.34 -7.40
N ILE A 612 5.61 -25.82 -7.98
CA ILE A 612 5.71 -25.52 -9.41
C ILE A 612 6.73 -26.49 -10.04
N SER A 613 6.26 -27.33 -10.97
CA SER A 613 7.13 -28.32 -11.64
C SER A 613 7.91 -27.72 -12.80
N ALA A 614 9.15 -28.18 -13.00
CA ALA A 614 9.95 -27.84 -14.19
C ALA A 614 9.28 -28.33 -15.48
N GLY A 615 8.52 -29.43 -15.41
CA GLY A 615 7.77 -30.00 -16.53
C GLY A 615 6.58 -29.16 -16.99
N SER A 616 5.88 -28.47 -16.08
CA SER A 616 4.83 -27.51 -16.43
C SER A 616 5.42 -26.21 -16.97
N LEU A 617 6.45 -25.68 -16.31
CA LEU A 617 7.13 -24.44 -16.74
C LEU A 617 7.74 -24.55 -18.13
N LYS A 618 8.48 -25.62 -18.45
CA LYS A 618 9.11 -25.80 -19.76
C LYS A 618 8.09 -25.73 -20.92
N LYS A 619 6.96 -26.45 -20.79
CA LYS A 619 5.91 -26.47 -21.83
C LYS A 619 5.30 -25.10 -22.08
N ARG A 620 5.14 -24.29 -21.03
CA ARG A 620 4.66 -22.90 -21.11
C ARG A 620 5.74 -21.98 -21.70
N ALA A 621 7.01 -22.16 -21.29
CA ALA A 621 8.15 -21.36 -21.72
C ALA A 621 8.46 -21.50 -23.23
N ASP A 622 8.36 -22.70 -23.78
CA ASP A 622 8.50 -22.95 -25.23
C ASP A 622 7.34 -22.36 -26.06
N GLN A 623 6.31 -21.77 -25.42
CA GLN A 623 5.11 -21.17 -26.05
C GLN A 623 5.02 -19.63 -25.88
N ILE A 624 5.97 -18.99 -25.18
CA ILE A 624 5.91 -17.53 -24.92
C ILE A 624 6.04 -16.75 -26.25
N ARG A 625 4.97 -16.02 -26.60
CA ARG A 625 5.03 -14.88 -27.53
C ARG A 625 4.76 -13.55 -26.82
N CYS A 626 3.72 -13.51 -25.98
CA CYS A 626 3.37 -12.33 -25.20
C CYS A 626 4.36 -12.14 -24.03
N GLY A 627 4.74 -10.89 -23.76
CA GLY A 627 5.40 -10.49 -22.52
C GLY A 627 4.42 -10.31 -21.36
N VAL A 628 4.89 -9.72 -20.26
CA VAL A 628 3.99 -9.15 -19.22
C VAL A 628 3.58 -7.73 -19.62
N PHE A 629 2.52 -7.19 -19.02
CA PHE A 629 2.12 -5.79 -19.24
C PHE A 629 1.43 -5.23 -18.00
N PHE A 630 2.11 -4.35 -17.29
CA PHE A 630 1.53 -3.59 -16.19
C PHE A 630 0.72 -2.43 -16.78
N GLY A 631 -0.51 -2.29 -16.32
CA GLY A 631 -1.52 -1.43 -16.93
C GLY A 631 -2.52 -0.82 -15.94
N THR A 632 -2.31 -0.97 -14.63
CA THR A 632 -3.22 -0.45 -13.60
C THR A 632 -2.99 1.03 -13.31
N GLY A 633 -4.04 1.83 -13.51
CA GLY A 633 -4.11 3.21 -13.06
C GLY A 633 -4.38 3.35 -11.56
N GLN A 634 -4.14 4.54 -11.05
CA GLN A 634 -4.28 4.96 -9.65
C GLN A 634 -5.65 4.62 -9.02
N PHE A 635 -6.71 4.50 -9.83
CA PHE A 635 -8.08 4.18 -9.40
C PHE A 635 -8.59 2.84 -9.94
N GLY A 636 -7.67 1.96 -10.39
CA GLY A 636 -7.97 0.61 -10.85
C GLY A 636 -8.39 0.50 -12.32
N SER A 637 -8.31 1.57 -13.11
CA SER A 637 -8.51 1.47 -14.57
C SER A 637 -7.41 0.60 -15.19
N LYS A 638 -7.73 -0.11 -16.27
CA LYS A 638 -6.77 -0.91 -17.04
C LYS A 638 -6.47 -0.26 -18.39
N ALA A 639 -5.19 0.01 -18.65
CA ALA A 639 -4.68 0.44 -19.93
C ALA A 639 -4.85 -0.67 -20.99
N ALA A 640 -5.01 -0.28 -22.25
CA ALA A 640 -4.86 -1.21 -23.36
C ALA A 640 -3.38 -1.56 -23.54
N MET A 641 -3.07 -2.83 -23.84
CA MET A 641 -1.69 -3.25 -24.11
C MET A 641 -1.16 -2.55 -25.36
N ILE A 642 -0.09 -1.78 -25.19
CA ILE A 642 0.63 -1.09 -26.26
C ILE A 642 1.88 -1.89 -26.65
N THR A 643 2.24 -1.87 -27.93
CA THR A 643 3.31 -2.70 -28.49
C THR A 643 4.52 -1.86 -28.88
N GLY A 644 5.73 -2.41 -28.69
CA GLY A 644 7.00 -1.71 -28.92
C GLY A 644 7.47 -0.84 -27.73
N GLU A 645 6.58 -0.47 -26.82
CA GLU A 645 6.87 0.22 -25.56
C GLU A 645 7.15 -0.78 -24.42
N GLY A 646 7.86 -0.34 -23.38
CA GLY A 646 8.28 -1.20 -22.27
C GLY A 646 7.15 -1.70 -21.37
N ALA A 647 7.23 -2.95 -20.91
CA ALA A 647 6.16 -3.63 -20.16
C ALA A 647 5.73 -2.95 -18.84
N LEU A 648 6.65 -2.27 -18.15
CA LEU A 648 6.45 -1.66 -16.83
C LEU A 648 6.41 -0.13 -16.95
N PRO A 649 5.36 0.56 -16.46
CA PRO A 649 5.34 2.02 -16.30
C PRO A 649 6.23 2.49 -15.14
N TYR A 650 6.36 3.81 -14.96
CA TYR A 650 7.05 4.43 -13.83
C TYR A 650 6.47 3.93 -12.49
N ASP A 651 7.27 3.18 -11.72
CA ASP A 651 6.98 2.76 -10.34
C ASP A 651 8.26 2.18 -9.69
N THR A 652 8.19 1.93 -8.39
CA THR A 652 9.06 0.95 -7.72
C THR A 652 8.43 -0.44 -7.83
N TYR A 653 9.25 -1.44 -8.14
CA TYR A 653 8.84 -2.83 -8.27
C TYR A 653 9.59 -3.70 -7.27
N THR A 654 8.93 -4.72 -6.75
CA THR A 654 9.58 -5.81 -6.00
C THR A 654 9.59 -7.05 -6.87
N ILE A 655 10.77 -7.64 -7.05
CA ILE A 655 10.93 -8.97 -7.65
C ILE A 655 11.17 -9.99 -6.54
N GLU A 656 10.45 -11.11 -6.60
CA GLU A 656 10.54 -12.21 -5.64
C GLU A 656 10.52 -13.54 -6.38
N GLU A 657 11.55 -14.35 -6.17
CA GLU A 657 11.66 -15.67 -6.75
C GLU A 657 10.68 -16.67 -6.11
N MET A 658 10.09 -17.52 -6.95
CA MET A 658 9.08 -18.49 -6.53
C MET A 658 9.70 -19.89 -6.48
N ARG A 659 9.35 -20.68 -5.46
CA ARG A 659 9.89 -22.03 -5.25
C ARG A 659 9.41 -22.98 -6.35
N CYS A 660 10.34 -23.58 -7.09
CA CYS A 660 10.09 -24.61 -8.09
C CYS A 660 11.08 -25.78 -7.94
N GLU A 661 10.92 -26.82 -8.75
CA GLU A 661 11.84 -27.98 -8.76
C GLU A 661 13.30 -27.60 -9.06
N ASN A 662 13.55 -26.57 -9.88
CA ASN A 662 14.90 -26.22 -10.37
C ASN A 662 15.74 -25.39 -9.38
N ASN A 663 15.09 -24.63 -8.50
CA ASN A 663 15.71 -23.90 -7.37
C ASN A 663 15.50 -24.61 -6.02
N LYS A 664 15.14 -25.91 -6.03
CA LYS A 664 15.11 -26.74 -4.82
C LYS A 664 16.49 -26.75 -4.14
N GLY A 665 16.54 -26.38 -2.87
CA GLY A 665 17.78 -26.34 -2.07
C GLY A 665 18.57 -25.03 -2.15
N TYR A 666 17.95 -23.94 -2.64
CA TYR A 666 18.60 -22.64 -2.79
C TYR A 666 17.82 -21.52 -2.08
N VAL A 667 18.52 -20.42 -1.76
CA VAL A 667 17.91 -19.22 -1.16
C VAL A 667 17.22 -18.39 -2.23
N LEU A 668 15.88 -18.33 -2.17
CA LEU A 668 15.06 -17.53 -3.10
C LEU A 668 15.36 -16.04 -2.95
N GLN A 669 15.66 -15.37 -4.07
CA GLN A 669 15.97 -13.95 -4.05
C GLN A 669 14.73 -13.06 -3.94
N LYS A 670 14.86 -11.96 -3.19
CA LYS A 670 13.86 -10.89 -3.11
C LYS A 670 14.51 -9.52 -2.93
N PHE A 671 14.24 -8.61 -3.86
CA PHE A 671 14.73 -7.23 -3.83
C PHE A 671 13.81 -6.30 -4.64
N SER A 672 14.14 -5.00 -4.67
CA SER A 672 13.36 -3.99 -5.40
C SER A 672 14.21 -3.24 -6.42
N PHE A 673 13.57 -2.82 -7.51
CA PHE A 673 14.14 -1.98 -8.56
C PHE A 673 13.13 -0.88 -8.96
N THR A 674 13.56 0.10 -9.76
CA THR A 674 12.71 1.23 -10.18
C THR A 674 12.71 1.39 -11.68
N VAL A 675 11.54 1.65 -12.26
CA VAL A 675 11.41 2.24 -13.60
C VAL A 675 11.26 3.75 -13.41
N ASP A 676 12.18 4.54 -13.97
CA ASP A 676 12.23 5.98 -13.73
C ASP A 676 12.59 6.79 -14.99
N GLU A 677 12.83 8.09 -14.83
CA GLU A 677 13.24 8.97 -15.92
C GLU A 677 14.66 8.75 -16.45
N LYS A 678 15.40 7.74 -15.96
CA LYS A 678 16.74 7.37 -16.44
C LYS A 678 16.71 6.07 -17.24
N SER A 679 15.78 5.15 -16.98
CA SER A 679 15.57 3.94 -17.78
C SER A 679 14.87 4.21 -19.14
N ARG A 680 15.01 5.43 -19.68
CA ARG A 680 14.43 5.91 -20.95
C ARG A 680 14.89 5.15 -22.18
N ASP A 681 16.04 4.49 -22.12
CA ASP A 681 16.55 3.63 -23.19
C ASP A 681 15.75 2.31 -23.31
N GLY A 682 14.67 2.17 -22.54
CA GLY A 682 13.65 1.14 -22.67
C GLY A 682 13.93 -0.14 -21.88
N LEU A 683 15.00 -0.17 -21.08
CA LEU A 683 15.47 -1.37 -20.41
C LEU A 683 16.04 -1.08 -19.00
N VAL A 684 15.64 -1.90 -18.04
CA VAL A 684 16.29 -2.11 -16.75
C VAL A 684 16.96 -3.49 -16.79
N ASP A 685 18.27 -3.56 -16.58
CA ASP A 685 18.96 -4.84 -16.41
C ASP A 685 19.19 -5.11 -14.92
N LEU A 686 18.79 -6.29 -14.45
CA LEU A 686 19.07 -6.76 -13.09
C LEU A 686 20.34 -7.63 -13.03
N GLU A 687 21.14 -7.61 -14.10
CA GLU A 687 22.41 -8.30 -14.27
C GLU A 687 22.33 -9.81 -13.98
N THR A 688 23.14 -10.31 -13.05
CA THR A 688 23.16 -11.72 -12.64
C THR A 688 22.60 -11.87 -11.24
N ILE A 689 21.40 -12.45 -11.16
CA ILE A 689 20.77 -12.88 -9.92
C ILE A 689 21.34 -14.27 -9.57
N THR A 690 21.81 -14.43 -8.33
CA THR A 690 22.49 -15.65 -7.85
C THR A 690 21.83 -16.12 -6.56
N ASP A 691 21.66 -17.42 -6.40
CA ASP A 691 21.24 -17.99 -5.11
C ASP A 691 22.39 -18.66 -4.37
N ASP A 692 22.49 -18.37 -3.08
CA ASP A 692 23.24 -19.20 -2.14
C ASP A 692 22.64 -20.62 -2.09
N LEU A 693 23.50 -21.64 -2.18
CA LEU A 693 23.12 -23.03 -1.93
C LEU A 693 22.87 -23.26 -0.44
N ILE A 694 21.77 -23.93 -0.10
CA ILE A 694 21.46 -24.37 1.28
C ILE A 694 22.09 -25.74 1.50
N THR A 695 22.88 -25.87 2.56
CA THR A 695 23.50 -27.13 2.97
C THR A 695 23.23 -27.45 4.43
N ILE A 696 23.23 -28.73 4.76
CA ILE A 696 23.27 -29.23 6.14
C ILE A 696 24.45 -30.20 6.28
N GLY A 697 24.97 -30.32 7.51
CA GLY A 697 25.95 -31.33 7.90
C GLY A 697 25.71 -31.73 9.34
N THR A 698 25.79 -33.02 9.66
CA THR A 698 25.15 -33.59 10.84
C THR A 698 26.13 -34.36 11.71
N LYS A 699 25.82 -34.54 13.01
CA LYS A 699 26.68 -35.29 13.93
C LYS A 699 25.90 -35.84 15.13
N VAL A 700 25.86 -37.18 15.24
CA VAL A 700 25.13 -37.86 16.30
C VAL A 700 26.02 -38.15 17.51
N LYS A 701 25.40 -38.17 18.68
CA LYS A 701 25.94 -38.72 19.93
C LYS A 701 24.84 -39.40 20.73
N ALA A 702 25.16 -40.43 21.48
CA ALA A 702 24.30 -40.91 22.56
C ALA A 702 24.40 -39.96 23.76
N GLU A 703 23.28 -39.60 24.39
CA GLU A 703 23.27 -38.60 25.48
C GLU A 703 24.15 -39.02 26.66
N LYS A 704 24.08 -40.29 27.08
CA LYS A 704 24.79 -40.79 28.26
C LYS A 704 26.32 -40.77 28.09
N THR A 705 26.83 -41.08 26.90
CA THR A 705 28.28 -41.18 26.62
C THR A 705 28.88 -39.94 25.95
N GLY A 706 28.05 -39.03 25.43
CA GLY A 706 28.53 -37.90 24.62
C GLY A 706 29.22 -38.29 23.31
N THR A 707 29.15 -39.57 22.91
CA THR A 707 29.90 -40.14 21.78
C THR A 707 29.03 -41.06 20.92
N ASN A 708 29.61 -41.59 19.83
CA ASN A 708 28.98 -42.48 18.86
C ASN A 708 28.71 -43.91 19.38
N LEU A 709 28.50 -44.09 20.68
CA LEU A 709 28.49 -45.38 21.39
C LEU A 709 27.38 -45.39 22.44
N SER A 710 26.53 -46.42 22.46
CA SER A 710 25.40 -46.52 23.40
C SER A 710 25.17 -47.94 23.91
N ALA A 711 24.55 -48.07 25.09
CA ALA A 711 24.07 -49.36 25.59
C ALA A 711 22.78 -49.79 24.89
N ALA A 712 22.60 -51.10 24.68
CA ALA A 712 21.40 -51.71 24.10
C ALA A 712 20.27 -51.86 25.13
N GLU A 713 19.85 -50.73 25.73
CA GLU A 713 18.95 -50.66 26.89
C GLU A 713 17.53 -50.18 26.52
N LYS A 714 16.63 -50.15 27.51
CA LYS A 714 15.21 -49.80 27.33
C LYS A 714 14.98 -48.31 27.02
N ASP A 715 15.85 -47.44 27.53
CA ASP A 715 15.67 -45.99 27.47
C ASP A 715 16.96 -45.37 26.89
N VAL A 716 17.09 -45.49 25.56
CA VAL A 716 18.17 -44.90 24.75
C VAL A 716 17.74 -43.53 24.27
N LYS A 717 18.60 -42.54 24.48
CA LYS A 717 18.46 -41.20 23.89
C LYS A 717 19.68 -40.86 23.05
N LEU A 718 19.43 -40.50 21.79
CA LEU A 718 20.41 -39.94 20.87
C LEU A 718 20.10 -38.47 20.61
N ILE A 719 21.15 -37.69 20.35
CA ILE A 719 21.07 -36.29 19.97
C ILE A 719 21.89 -36.14 18.69
N ASP A 720 21.26 -35.76 17.59
CA ASP A 720 21.95 -35.35 16.38
C ASP A 720 22.05 -33.83 16.30
N THR A 721 23.27 -33.30 16.17
CA THR A 721 23.51 -31.87 16.02
C THR A 721 23.64 -31.53 14.53
N VAL A 722 22.57 -31.00 13.94
CA VAL A 722 22.55 -30.56 12.53
C VAL A 722 23.06 -29.13 12.42
N SER A 723 24.22 -28.97 11.80
CA SER A 723 24.66 -27.67 11.28
C SER A 723 23.95 -27.33 9.97
N TYR A 724 23.67 -26.05 9.76
CA TYR A 724 23.05 -25.52 8.54
C TYR A 724 23.79 -24.28 8.05
N THR A 725 23.74 -24.06 6.73
CA THR A 725 24.35 -22.92 6.04
C THR A 725 23.30 -22.23 5.16
N ASN A 726 23.36 -20.90 5.07
CA ASN A 726 22.50 -20.08 4.19
C ASN A 726 20.99 -20.23 4.41
N LEU A 727 20.50 -20.50 5.62
CA LEU A 727 19.06 -20.39 5.92
C LEU A 727 18.61 -18.93 6.03
N VAL A 728 17.33 -18.66 5.83
CA VAL A 728 16.77 -17.30 5.97
C VAL A 728 16.42 -17.04 7.44
N PRO A 729 17.05 -16.07 8.13
CA PRO A 729 16.74 -15.77 9.52
C PRO A 729 15.27 -15.37 9.71
N GLY A 730 14.66 -15.84 10.80
CA GLY A 730 13.24 -15.55 11.09
C GLY A 730 12.21 -16.38 10.32
N LYS A 731 12.62 -17.29 9.43
CA LYS A 731 11.73 -18.20 8.69
C LYS A 731 11.59 -19.56 9.40
N GLU A 732 10.40 -20.16 9.43
CA GLU A 732 10.22 -21.50 10.00
C GLU A 732 10.72 -22.58 9.04
N TYR A 733 11.52 -23.51 9.55
CA TYR A 733 11.94 -24.74 8.90
C TYR A 733 11.55 -25.96 9.74
N VAL A 734 11.39 -27.11 9.07
CA VAL A 734 11.13 -28.40 9.73
C VAL A 734 12.24 -29.37 9.37
N LEU A 735 13.03 -29.76 10.36
CA LEU A 735 14.04 -30.80 10.23
C LEU A 735 13.42 -32.15 10.64
N LYS A 736 13.65 -33.20 9.85
CA LYS A 736 13.10 -34.54 10.09
C LYS A 736 14.21 -35.58 10.03
N GLY A 737 14.43 -36.23 11.15
CA GLY A 737 15.42 -37.26 11.35
C GLY A 737 14.83 -38.66 11.30
N LYS A 738 15.59 -39.63 10.81
CA LYS A 738 15.26 -41.05 10.88
C LYS A 738 16.48 -41.93 11.09
N LEU A 739 16.30 -43.00 11.85
CA LEU A 739 17.34 -44.00 12.05
C LEU A 739 17.29 -45.07 10.97
N MET A 740 18.46 -45.45 10.48
CA MET A 740 18.68 -46.50 9.48
C MET A 740 19.49 -47.64 10.10
N ASP A 741 19.18 -48.88 9.78
CA ASP A 741 20.04 -50.03 10.10
C ASP A 741 21.25 -50.02 9.14
N GLN A 742 22.47 -49.87 9.68
CA GLN A 742 23.68 -49.66 8.88
C GLN A 742 23.99 -50.85 7.96
N LYS A 743 23.60 -52.07 8.38
CA LYS A 743 23.92 -53.33 7.70
C LYS A 743 23.01 -53.62 6.50
N THR A 744 21.76 -53.16 6.56
CA THR A 744 20.73 -53.42 5.53
C THR A 744 20.39 -52.19 4.70
N GLY A 745 20.76 -50.99 5.15
CA GLY A 745 20.43 -49.72 4.49
C GLY A 745 18.94 -49.37 4.51
N LYS A 746 18.16 -50.00 5.41
CA LYS A 746 16.72 -49.77 5.58
C LYS A 746 16.44 -48.98 6.84
N GLU A 747 15.25 -48.37 6.93
CA GLU A 747 14.80 -47.68 8.14
C GLU A 747 14.75 -48.66 9.32
N LEU A 748 15.25 -48.23 10.49
CA LEU A 748 15.32 -49.04 11.70
C LEU A 748 13.91 -49.25 12.26
N LEU A 749 13.39 -50.48 12.16
CA LEU A 749 12.05 -50.83 12.62
C LEU A 749 12.08 -51.40 14.04
N LEU A 750 11.61 -50.62 15.02
CA LEU A 750 11.37 -51.09 16.38
C LEU A 750 9.89 -51.38 16.59
N ASN A 751 9.55 -52.60 17.01
CA ASN A 751 8.16 -53.08 17.11
C ASN A 751 7.34 -52.84 15.82
N GLY A 752 7.99 -52.96 14.65
CA GLY A 752 7.37 -52.76 13.33
C GLY A 752 7.16 -51.30 12.92
N LYS A 753 7.68 -50.32 13.65
CA LYS A 753 7.59 -48.88 13.32
C LYS A 753 8.99 -48.28 13.09
N PRO A 754 9.16 -47.39 12.09
CA PRO A 754 10.43 -46.70 11.89
C PRO A 754 10.69 -45.72 13.04
N VAL A 755 11.95 -45.64 13.50
CA VAL A 755 12.36 -44.63 14.49
C VAL A 755 12.64 -43.32 13.78
N ILE A 756 11.72 -42.37 13.94
CA ILE A 756 11.78 -41.02 13.36
C ILE A 756 11.66 -39.96 14.45
N SER A 757 12.24 -38.78 14.20
CA SER A 757 12.06 -37.58 15.00
C SER A 757 11.87 -36.37 14.08
N GLN A 758 11.33 -35.28 14.60
CA GLN A 758 11.25 -34.02 13.85
C GLN A 758 11.26 -32.81 14.78
N LYS A 759 11.85 -31.72 14.30
CA LYS A 759 11.94 -30.46 15.02
C LYS A 759 11.61 -29.29 14.11
N LYS A 760 10.61 -28.50 14.51
CA LYS A 760 10.38 -27.16 13.97
C LYS A 760 11.36 -26.19 14.63
N PHE A 761 11.96 -25.31 13.84
CA PHE A 761 12.83 -24.24 14.36
C PHE A 761 12.77 -23.00 13.46
N VAL A 762 13.21 -21.88 14.04
CA VAL A 762 13.42 -20.62 13.34
C VAL A 762 14.88 -20.21 13.60
N PRO A 763 15.73 -20.03 12.58
CA PRO A 763 17.13 -19.67 12.79
C PRO A 763 17.26 -18.17 13.05
N GLU A 764 18.14 -17.79 13.97
CA GLU A 764 18.48 -16.39 14.27
C GLU A 764 19.55 -15.82 13.32
N LYS A 765 20.30 -16.70 12.66
CA LYS A 765 21.43 -16.40 11.77
C LYS A 765 21.36 -17.33 10.56
N LYS A 766 21.98 -16.94 9.45
CA LYS A 766 21.95 -17.77 8.24
C LYS A 766 22.69 -19.11 8.39
N ASP A 767 23.73 -19.11 9.22
CA ASP A 767 24.55 -20.28 9.52
C ASP A 767 24.46 -20.57 11.04
N GLY A 768 24.35 -21.84 11.42
CA GLY A 768 24.13 -22.23 12.82
C GLY A 768 23.95 -23.73 13.01
N THR A 769 23.41 -24.12 14.17
CA THR A 769 23.15 -25.52 14.53
C THR A 769 21.78 -25.71 15.18
N VAL A 770 21.21 -26.91 15.07
CA VAL A 770 19.97 -27.33 15.75
C VAL A 770 20.05 -28.81 16.13
N ASP A 771 19.76 -29.14 17.39
CA ASP A 771 19.78 -30.52 17.89
C ASP A 771 18.43 -31.24 17.67
N VAL A 772 18.43 -32.42 17.05
CA VAL A 772 17.30 -33.35 16.94
C VAL A 772 17.47 -34.47 17.97
N GLU A 773 16.43 -34.77 18.76
CA GLU A 773 16.50 -35.83 19.77
C GLU A 773 15.70 -37.08 19.33
N PHE A 774 16.29 -38.26 19.49
CA PHE A 774 15.63 -39.55 19.30
C PHE A 774 15.56 -40.28 20.64
N VAL A 775 14.37 -40.74 21.04
CA VAL A 775 14.16 -41.50 22.29
C VAL A 775 13.44 -42.80 21.96
N PHE A 776 14.06 -43.94 22.27
CA PHE A 776 13.55 -45.27 21.90
C PHE A 776 14.14 -46.40 22.77
N SER A 777 13.60 -47.61 22.61
CA SER A 777 14.09 -48.83 23.27
C SER A 777 15.12 -49.54 22.40
N GLY A 778 16.40 -49.36 22.72
CA GLY A 778 17.53 -50.06 22.08
C GLY A 778 17.69 -51.53 22.48
N THR A 779 16.75 -52.07 23.26
CA THR A 779 16.63 -53.51 23.56
C THR A 779 16.63 -54.34 22.28
N GLY A 780 17.66 -55.18 22.10
CA GLY A 780 17.83 -56.00 20.90
C GLY A 780 18.75 -55.40 19.82
N LEU A 781 19.32 -54.22 20.04
CA LEU A 781 20.36 -53.64 19.15
C LEU A 781 21.78 -54.06 19.51
N ALA A 782 22.00 -54.88 20.55
CA ALA A 782 23.33 -55.34 20.93
C ALA A 782 24.05 -56.03 19.75
N GLY A 783 25.25 -55.55 19.41
CA GLY A 783 26.03 -56.04 18.28
C GLY A 783 25.61 -55.44 16.93
N THR A 784 24.77 -54.41 16.90
CA THR A 784 24.33 -53.72 15.67
C THR A 784 24.62 -52.20 15.73
N SER A 785 24.61 -51.56 14.56
CA SER A 785 24.83 -50.13 14.42
C SER A 785 23.71 -49.48 13.63
N THR A 786 23.39 -48.24 14.00
CA THR A 786 22.36 -47.44 13.32
C THR A 786 22.92 -46.09 12.88
N VAL A 787 22.44 -45.57 11.74
CA VAL A 787 22.89 -44.30 11.16
C VAL A 787 21.74 -43.31 11.16
N VAL A 788 21.98 -42.05 11.55
CA VAL A 788 20.99 -40.98 11.41
C VAL A 788 20.99 -40.45 9.97
N PHE A 789 19.80 -40.33 9.37
CA PHE A 789 19.56 -39.57 8.14
C PHE A 789 18.67 -38.37 8.49
N GLU A 790 18.96 -37.20 7.93
CA GLU A 790 18.23 -35.94 8.20
C GLU A 790 17.75 -35.29 6.90
N ASP A 791 16.49 -34.85 6.89
CA ASP A 791 15.85 -34.12 5.80
C ASP A 791 15.33 -32.76 6.31
N LEU A 792 15.83 -31.66 5.75
CA LEU A 792 15.38 -30.29 6.04
C LEU A 792 14.26 -29.86 5.07
N TYR A 793 13.17 -29.30 5.60
CA TYR A 793 12.00 -28.86 4.86
C TYR A 793 11.68 -27.36 5.07
N GLU A 794 11.18 -26.73 4.01
CA GLU A 794 10.59 -25.40 3.98
C GLU A 794 9.20 -25.52 3.32
N ASN A 795 8.11 -25.13 4.00
CA ASN A 795 6.74 -25.23 3.46
C ASN A 795 6.40 -26.62 2.86
N ASP A 796 6.74 -27.69 3.58
CA ASP A 796 6.64 -29.10 3.17
C ASP A 796 7.47 -29.51 1.93
N VAL A 797 8.24 -28.60 1.33
CA VAL A 797 9.26 -28.91 0.31
C VAL A 797 10.57 -29.27 1.01
N ASN A 798 11.07 -30.49 0.81
CA ASN A 798 12.44 -30.85 1.20
C ASN A 798 13.42 -29.97 0.42
N ILE A 799 14.39 -29.37 1.10
CA ILE A 799 15.38 -28.45 0.52
C ILE A 799 16.82 -28.93 0.66
N ALA A 800 17.18 -29.61 1.76
CA ALA A 800 18.49 -30.20 1.96
C ALA A 800 18.35 -31.55 2.69
N SER A 801 19.31 -32.45 2.49
CA SER A 801 19.29 -33.81 3.05
C SER A 801 20.72 -34.28 3.34
N HIS A 802 20.92 -35.04 4.41
CA HIS A 802 22.13 -35.81 4.69
C HIS A 802 21.75 -37.27 4.92
N ALA A 803 22.19 -38.15 4.03
CA ALA A 803 21.64 -39.51 3.89
C ALA A 803 22.71 -40.57 3.55
N GLU A 804 23.89 -40.45 4.16
CA GLU A 804 25.04 -41.32 3.88
C GLU A 804 25.15 -42.48 4.87
N ILE A 805 24.80 -43.70 4.43
CA ILE A 805 24.76 -44.92 5.27
C ILE A 805 26.14 -45.40 5.77
N LYS A 806 27.21 -44.68 5.44
CA LYS A 806 28.61 -44.97 5.83
C LYS A 806 29.26 -43.81 6.58
N ASP A 807 28.49 -42.80 6.97
CA ASP A 807 29.01 -41.72 7.79
C ASP A 807 29.15 -42.17 9.25
N GLU A 808 30.37 -42.44 9.67
CA GLU A 808 30.70 -42.82 11.05
C GLU A 808 30.42 -41.67 12.05
N GLY A 809 30.36 -40.41 11.59
CA GLY A 809 29.87 -39.26 12.38
C GLY A 809 28.35 -39.26 12.58
N GLN A 810 27.61 -40.06 11.81
CA GLN A 810 26.17 -40.34 11.93
C GLN A 810 25.85 -41.72 12.50
N THR A 811 26.87 -42.56 12.72
CA THR A 811 26.69 -43.93 13.21
C THR A 811 26.70 -43.96 14.74
N ILE A 812 25.78 -44.72 15.33
CA ILE A 812 25.81 -45.16 16.73
C ILE A 812 26.06 -46.66 16.76
N HIS A 813 27.10 -47.05 17.50
CA HIS A 813 27.41 -48.45 17.79
C HIS A 813 26.77 -48.88 19.10
N PHE A 814 26.12 -50.04 19.08
CA PHE A 814 25.65 -50.75 20.27
C PHE A 814 26.51 -52.01 20.47
N PRO A 815 27.39 -52.06 21.48
CA PRO A 815 28.23 -53.24 21.73
C PRO A 815 27.43 -54.49 22.15
N GLU A 816 28.02 -55.65 21.88
CA GLU A 816 27.64 -56.95 22.48
C GLU A 816 28.85 -57.50 23.25
N VAL A 817 28.62 -58.20 24.36
CA VAL A 817 29.62 -59.06 25.00
C VAL A 817 29.01 -60.44 25.24
N LYS A 818 29.80 -61.50 25.03
CA LYS A 818 29.49 -62.89 25.42
C LYS A 818 30.73 -63.52 26.02
N THR A 819 30.56 -64.21 27.14
CA THR A 819 31.67 -64.59 28.00
C THR A 819 31.73 -66.11 28.11
N HIS A 820 32.91 -66.70 28.34
CA HIS A 820 33.04 -68.15 28.58
C HIS A 820 34.11 -68.45 29.65
N ALA A 821 33.70 -69.15 30.71
CA ALA A 821 34.49 -69.38 31.90
C ALA A 821 35.06 -70.80 31.98
N GLU A 822 36.36 -70.91 32.30
CA GLU A 822 37.08 -72.16 32.55
C GLU A 822 37.91 -72.06 33.85
N ASP A 823 38.17 -73.18 34.52
CA ASP A 823 39.25 -73.24 35.50
C ASP A 823 40.61 -73.28 34.79
N ARG A 824 41.55 -72.46 35.28
CA ARG A 824 42.86 -72.25 34.64
C ARG A 824 43.66 -73.55 34.48
N LYS A 825 43.53 -74.52 35.41
CA LYS A 825 44.30 -75.77 35.40
C LYS A 825 43.54 -76.91 34.71
N THR A 826 42.25 -77.10 35.01
CA THR A 826 41.47 -78.21 34.40
C THR A 826 41.18 -77.98 32.92
N LYS A 827 41.20 -76.71 32.48
CA LYS A 827 40.81 -76.28 31.12
C LYS A 827 39.39 -76.67 30.76
N ASP A 828 38.52 -76.65 31.77
CA ASP A 828 37.12 -76.98 31.68
C ASP A 828 36.31 -76.27 32.78
N GLU A 829 35.00 -76.40 32.74
CA GLU A 829 34.01 -75.85 33.67
C GLU A 829 34.09 -76.47 35.09
N VAL A 830 34.98 -77.44 35.33
CA VAL A 830 35.19 -78.09 36.64
C VAL A 830 36.26 -77.33 37.41
N GLY A 831 35.88 -76.68 38.51
CA GLY A 831 36.75 -75.84 39.33
C GLY A 831 37.54 -76.59 40.42
N GLU A 832 38.79 -76.19 40.63
CA GLU A 832 39.59 -76.62 41.79
C GLU A 832 39.08 -75.98 43.09
N THR A 833 38.89 -76.78 44.14
CA THR A 833 38.47 -76.32 45.48
C THR A 833 39.66 -76.12 46.43
N ARG A 834 40.69 -75.44 45.94
CA ARG A 834 41.98 -75.23 46.64
C ARG A 834 42.12 -73.79 47.17
N LYS A 835 43.13 -73.58 48.03
CA LYS A 835 43.44 -72.27 48.63
C LYS A 835 43.87 -71.18 47.63
N GLU A 836 44.27 -71.57 46.44
CA GLU A 836 44.60 -70.68 45.34
C GLU A 836 44.14 -71.36 44.03
N THR A 837 42.93 -70.97 43.61
CA THR A 837 42.31 -71.35 42.34
C THR A 837 42.21 -70.10 41.48
N THR A 838 42.34 -70.26 40.15
CA THR A 838 42.11 -69.18 39.19
C THR A 838 41.06 -69.62 38.18
N ILE A 839 39.92 -68.94 38.15
CA ILE A 839 38.99 -69.02 37.02
C ILE A 839 39.44 -68.01 35.96
N VAL A 840 39.42 -68.41 34.69
CA VAL A 840 39.64 -67.56 33.52
C VAL A 840 38.31 -67.39 32.82
N ASP A 841 37.91 -66.15 32.54
CA ASP A 841 36.77 -65.88 31.66
C ASP A 841 37.24 -65.21 30.36
N LYS A 842 36.61 -65.56 29.24
CA LYS A 842 36.94 -65.10 27.88
C LYS A 842 35.83 -64.18 27.37
N VAL A 843 36.00 -62.88 27.59
CA VAL A 843 35.03 -61.86 27.15
C VAL A 843 35.17 -61.60 25.66
N ASN A 844 34.30 -62.20 24.85
CA ASN A 844 34.18 -61.93 23.43
C ASN A 844 33.30 -60.70 23.23
N TYR A 845 33.90 -59.60 22.80
CA TYR A 845 33.22 -58.35 22.51
C TYR A 845 32.92 -58.21 21.01
N ARG A 846 31.88 -57.45 20.68
CA ARG A 846 31.55 -57.05 19.31
C ARG A 846 31.10 -55.60 19.23
N ASN A 847 31.24 -55.04 18.03
CA ASN A 847 30.82 -53.68 17.68
C ASN A 847 31.37 -52.59 18.63
N LEU A 848 32.64 -52.73 19.02
CA LEU A 848 33.41 -51.65 19.64
C LEU A 848 33.97 -50.70 18.58
N ILE A 849 34.37 -49.51 19.01
CA ILE A 849 35.02 -48.52 18.13
C ILE A 849 36.54 -48.78 18.21
N PRO A 850 37.23 -49.10 17.09
CA PRO A 850 38.66 -49.36 17.11
C PRO A 850 39.49 -48.17 17.63
N GLY A 851 40.60 -48.47 18.32
CA GLY A 851 41.50 -47.47 18.92
C GLY A 851 41.00 -46.83 20.21
N LYS A 852 39.86 -47.25 20.75
CA LYS A 852 39.31 -46.76 22.02
C LYS A 852 39.72 -47.64 23.22
N GLU A 853 39.96 -47.02 24.38
CA GLU A 853 40.14 -47.75 25.64
C GLU A 853 38.79 -48.11 26.26
N TYR A 854 38.67 -49.36 26.69
CA TYR A 854 37.53 -49.91 27.41
C TYR A 854 37.99 -50.56 28.72
N THR A 855 37.07 -50.70 29.68
CA THR A 855 37.30 -51.44 30.94
C THR A 855 36.27 -52.55 31.07
N VAL A 856 36.71 -53.81 31.19
CA VAL A 856 35.86 -54.92 31.62
C VAL A 856 35.91 -55.02 33.13
N ARG A 857 34.75 -55.20 33.77
CA ARG A 857 34.62 -55.62 35.17
C ARG A 857 33.82 -56.91 35.25
N GLY A 858 34.43 -57.95 35.81
CA GLY A 858 33.77 -59.21 36.09
C GLY A 858 33.54 -59.43 37.59
N VAL A 859 32.48 -60.15 37.96
CA VAL A 859 32.18 -60.58 39.33
C VAL A 859 31.75 -62.04 39.35
N LEU A 860 32.32 -62.82 40.27
CA LEU A 860 31.94 -64.22 40.46
C LEU A 860 30.72 -64.31 41.39
N MET A 861 29.67 -64.98 40.93
CA MET A 861 28.37 -65.11 41.58
C MET A 861 28.12 -66.56 42.05
N ASP A 862 27.53 -66.75 43.23
CA ASP A 862 27.05 -68.06 43.72
C ASP A 862 25.69 -68.37 43.06
N LYS A 863 25.64 -69.40 42.19
CA LYS A 863 24.49 -69.70 41.30
C LYS A 863 23.21 -70.01 42.07
N LYS A 864 23.32 -70.49 43.32
CA LYS A 864 22.19 -70.87 44.18
C LYS A 864 21.59 -69.67 44.92
N THR A 865 22.40 -68.67 45.27
CA THR A 865 21.96 -67.50 46.05
C THR A 865 21.80 -66.22 45.23
N GLY A 866 22.33 -66.18 44.00
CA GLY A 866 22.33 -64.99 43.15
C GLY A 866 23.14 -63.83 43.73
N LYS A 867 24.08 -64.12 44.64
CA LYS A 867 24.92 -63.13 45.32
C LYS A 867 26.38 -63.29 44.94
N PRO A 868 27.18 -62.20 44.96
CA PRO A 868 28.62 -62.31 44.73
C PRO A 868 29.32 -63.23 45.73
N VAL A 869 30.25 -64.05 45.25
CA VAL A 869 31.14 -64.87 46.07
C VAL A 869 32.04 -63.96 46.89
N THR A 870 32.16 -64.25 48.18
CA THR A 870 33.02 -63.47 49.10
C THR A 870 34.04 -64.36 49.80
N VAL A 871 35.29 -63.90 49.82
CA VAL A 871 36.43 -64.55 50.48
C VAL A 871 37.04 -63.53 51.43
N ASN A 872 37.19 -63.91 52.71
CA ASN A 872 37.68 -63.02 53.78
C ASN A 872 36.96 -61.64 53.84
N GLY A 873 35.65 -61.63 53.55
CA GLY A 873 34.81 -60.42 53.54
C GLY A 873 34.94 -59.54 52.30
N LYS A 874 35.75 -59.90 51.30
CA LYS A 874 35.86 -59.20 50.01
C LYS A 874 35.18 -59.99 48.90
N THR A 875 34.52 -59.30 47.98
CA THR A 875 33.95 -59.90 46.77
C THR A 875 35.04 -60.40 45.83
N VAL A 876 34.82 -61.53 45.18
CA VAL A 876 35.67 -62.04 44.09
C VAL A 876 35.31 -61.31 42.80
N THR A 877 36.15 -60.36 42.38
CA THR A 877 36.01 -59.58 41.14
C THR A 877 37.31 -59.58 40.34
N SER A 878 37.23 -59.15 39.08
CA SER A 878 38.37 -58.90 38.21
C SER A 878 38.12 -57.63 37.39
N GLU A 879 39.12 -56.78 37.21
CA GLU A 879 39.03 -55.57 36.36
C GLU A 879 40.20 -55.58 35.37
N LYS A 880 39.92 -55.23 34.10
CA LYS A 880 40.94 -55.14 33.06
C LYS A 880 40.63 -54.02 32.08
N LYS A 881 41.61 -53.13 31.90
CA LYS A 881 41.63 -52.13 30.83
C LYS A 881 42.28 -52.70 29.58
N PHE A 882 41.76 -52.33 28.41
CA PHE A 882 42.31 -52.70 27.11
C PHE A 882 41.94 -51.67 26.04
N THR A 883 42.77 -51.53 25.01
CA THR A 883 42.39 -50.83 23.78
C THR A 883 41.80 -51.83 22.80
N ALA A 884 40.68 -51.51 22.17
CA ALA A 884 40.09 -52.36 21.15
C ALA A 884 40.79 -52.14 19.80
N ASP A 885 41.67 -53.05 19.38
CA ASP A 885 42.36 -52.98 18.08
C ASP A 885 41.40 -53.18 16.88
N LYS A 886 40.23 -53.78 17.14
CA LYS A 886 39.17 -54.12 16.19
C LYS A 886 37.81 -53.95 16.87
N ALA A 887 36.74 -53.90 16.08
CA ALA A 887 35.38 -53.84 16.61
C ALA A 887 34.96 -55.12 17.33
N ASP A 888 35.45 -56.28 16.86
CA ASP A 888 35.19 -57.61 17.40
C ASP A 888 36.50 -58.26 17.86
N GLY A 889 36.49 -58.93 19.02
CA GLY A 889 37.67 -59.55 19.62
C GLY A 889 37.41 -60.18 20.98
N THR A 890 38.47 -60.57 21.70
CA THR A 890 38.36 -61.31 22.98
C THR A 890 39.31 -60.74 24.04
N VAL A 891 38.86 -60.69 25.31
CA VAL A 891 39.65 -60.26 26.47
C VAL A 891 39.58 -61.32 27.57
N GLU A 892 40.73 -61.90 27.95
CA GLU A 892 40.78 -62.82 29.10
C GLU A 892 40.80 -62.08 30.45
N MET A 893 39.81 -62.37 31.29
CA MET A 893 39.70 -61.97 32.70
C MET A 893 40.21 -63.11 33.60
N ASN A 894 40.76 -62.78 34.78
CA ASN A 894 41.31 -63.78 35.70
C ASN A 894 40.86 -63.50 37.14
N PHE A 895 40.31 -64.52 37.80
CA PHE A 895 39.77 -64.46 39.16
C PHE A 895 40.53 -65.43 40.05
N THR A 896 41.56 -64.93 40.76
CA THR A 896 42.38 -65.74 41.66
C THR A 896 41.92 -65.57 43.11
N PHE A 897 41.51 -66.65 43.77
CA PHE A 897 40.96 -66.62 45.13
C PHE A 897 41.05 -67.98 45.86
N ASP A 898 40.68 -68.01 47.14
CA ASP A 898 40.57 -69.25 47.94
C ASP A 898 39.20 -69.92 47.69
N ALA A 899 39.20 -70.96 46.86
CA ALA A 899 38.02 -71.75 46.50
C ALA A 899 37.73 -72.89 47.49
N SER A 900 38.47 -73.02 48.60
CA SER A 900 38.24 -74.09 49.60
C SER A 900 36.83 -74.04 50.21
N SER A 901 36.19 -72.86 50.18
CA SER A 901 34.81 -72.65 50.67
C SER A 901 33.70 -72.94 49.63
N LEU A 902 34.09 -73.25 48.38
CA LEU A 902 33.18 -73.54 47.27
C LEU A 902 32.91 -75.04 47.05
N LYS A 903 33.48 -75.96 47.85
CA LYS A 903 33.16 -77.39 47.77
C LYS A 903 31.64 -77.63 47.73
N GLY A 904 31.17 -78.31 46.69
CA GLY A 904 29.76 -78.64 46.47
C GLY A 904 28.91 -77.48 45.94
N ARG A 905 29.53 -76.39 45.46
CA ARG A 905 28.82 -75.20 44.94
C ARG A 905 29.01 -75.00 43.45
N THR A 906 28.08 -74.26 42.87
CA THR A 906 28.15 -73.82 41.48
C THR A 906 28.25 -72.30 41.46
N THR A 907 29.17 -71.76 40.66
CA THR A 907 29.36 -70.32 40.45
C THR A 907 29.13 -69.93 39.00
N VAL A 908 28.82 -68.66 38.74
CA VAL A 908 28.65 -68.08 37.40
C VAL A 908 29.42 -66.76 37.36
N VAL A 909 30.05 -66.39 36.25
CA VAL A 909 30.70 -65.08 36.10
C VAL A 909 29.78 -64.11 35.34
N PHE A 910 29.90 -62.82 35.68
CA PHE A 910 29.02 -61.72 35.30
C PHE A 910 29.89 -60.52 34.92
N GLU A 911 29.78 -60.02 33.68
CA GLU A 911 30.68 -59.03 33.10
C GLU A 911 29.96 -57.77 32.64
N ASP A 912 30.37 -56.61 33.15
CA ASP A 912 30.00 -55.29 32.65
C ASP A 912 31.17 -54.68 31.83
N LEU A 913 30.89 -54.19 30.62
CA LEU A 913 31.84 -53.47 29.77
C LEU A 913 31.60 -51.96 29.85
N PHE A 914 32.65 -51.19 30.13
CA PHE A 914 32.61 -49.73 30.29
C PHE A 914 33.46 -49.00 29.25
N TYR A 915 32.96 -47.86 28.79
CA TYR A 915 33.69 -46.83 28.04
C TYR A 915 33.65 -45.52 28.84
N GLU A 916 34.81 -44.89 29.07
CA GLU A 916 34.95 -43.66 29.89
C GLU A 916 34.23 -43.73 31.28
N GLY A 917 34.09 -44.94 31.84
CA GLY A 917 33.42 -45.18 33.12
C GLY A 917 31.90 -45.43 33.03
N ILE A 918 31.30 -45.29 31.85
CA ILE A 918 29.89 -45.55 31.58
C ILE A 918 29.71 -46.96 30.99
N ARG A 919 28.74 -47.72 31.47
CA ARG A 919 28.48 -49.08 30.97
C ARG A 919 27.85 -49.04 29.58
N VAL A 920 28.41 -49.79 28.64
CA VAL A 920 27.99 -49.87 27.23
C VAL A 920 27.55 -51.26 26.79
N ALA A 921 27.94 -52.32 27.51
CA ALA A 921 27.34 -53.65 27.41
C ALA A 921 27.47 -54.42 28.73
N SER A 922 26.72 -55.52 28.85
CA SER A 922 26.74 -56.40 30.02
C SER A 922 26.31 -57.82 29.63
N HIS A 923 27.00 -58.84 30.15
CA HIS A 923 26.54 -60.23 30.16
C HIS A 923 26.39 -60.67 31.61
N GLY A 924 25.24 -61.24 31.98
CA GLY A 924 24.90 -61.43 33.38
C GLY A 924 23.64 -62.27 33.57
N ASP A 925 23.75 -63.56 33.21
CA ASP A 925 22.68 -64.54 33.32
C ASP A 925 23.11 -65.69 34.23
N LEU A 926 22.44 -65.87 35.37
CA LEU A 926 22.71 -66.99 36.29
C LEU A 926 22.41 -68.36 35.68
N THR A 927 21.68 -68.43 34.58
CA THR A 927 21.28 -69.65 33.89
C THR A 927 22.19 -70.06 32.75
N ASP A 928 23.07 -69.16 32.27
CA ASP A 928 24.05 -69.47 31.23
C ASP A 928 24.99 -70.60 31.68
N GLN A 929 25.23 -71.58 30.81
CA GLN A 929 26.10 -72.72 31.08
C GLN A 929 27.55 -72.42 30.68
N ASP A 930 27.78 -71.67 29.60
CA ASP A 930 29.12 -71.29 29.13
C ASP A 930 29.86 -70.42 30.18
N GLN A 931 29.10 -69.79 31.08
CA GLN A 931 29.56 -69.01 32.24
C GLN A 931 29.64 -69.77 33.56
N THR A 932 29.27 -71.04 33.60
CA THR A 932 29.13 -71.78 34.86
C THR A 932 30.39 -72.58 35.21
N ILE A 933 30.84 -72.46 36.46
CA ILE A 933 31.86 -73.33 37.05
C ILE A 933 31.23 -74.19 38.14
N TRP A 934 31.43 -75.50 38.06
CA TRP A 934 31.03 -76.48 39.06
C TRP A 934 32.22 -76.87 39.94
N HIS A 935 32.10 -76.69 41.25
CA HIS A 935 33.14 -77.01 42.23
C HIS A 935 32.76 -78.31 42.97
N PRO A 936 33.45 -79.45 42.72
CA PRO A 936 33.10 -80.72 43.33
C PRO A 936 33.29 -80.79 44.85
N GLU A 937 32.52 -81.66 45.49
CA GLU A 937 32.79 -82.15 46.85
C GLU A 937 32.84 -83.68 46.85
N ILE A 938 33.74 -84.26 47.64
CA ILE A 938 33.73 -85.67 48.00
C ILE A 938 33.69 -85.84 49.52
N LYS A 939 32.99 -86.89 49.97
CA LYS A 939 32.92 -87.38 51.36
C LYS A 939 33.02 -88.89 51.31
N THR A 940 33.82 -89.48 52.20
CA THR A 940 34.31 -90.85 52.02
C THR A 940 34.05 -91.66 53.29
N THR A 941 34.06 -92.99 53.24
CA THR A 941 33.81 -93.85 54.42
C THR A 941 34.43 -95.23 54.22
N ALA A 942 35.45 -95.57 55.00
CA ALA A 942 36.25 -96.79 54.85
C ALA A 942 35.88 -97.88 55.87
N LYS A 943 35.78 -99.13 55.40
CA LYS A 943 35.37 -100.34 56.15
C LYS A 943 36.14 -101.58 55.70
N ASP A 944 36.30 -102.59 56.55
CA ASP A 944 36.79 -103.92 56.13
C ASP A 944 35.73 -104.62 55.25
N SER A 945 36.19 -105.24 54.15
CA SER A 945 35.32 -105.78 53.12
C SER A 945 34.61 -107.10 53.48
N LYS A 946 34.89 -107.66 54.66
CA LYS A 946 34.28 -108.88 55.20
C LYS A 946 33.36 -108.58 56.38
N SER A 947 33.76 -107.66 57.26
CA SER A 947 32.98 -107.27 58.43
C SER A 947 31.94 -106.18 58.13
N GLY A 948 32.17 -105.35 57.11
CA GLY A 948 31.36 -104.16 56.81
C GLY A 948 31.47 -103.05 57.87
N ASN A 949 32.48 -103.12 58.75
CA ASN A 949 32.68 -102.19 59.87
C ASN A 949 34.12 -101.65 59.92
N HIS A 950 34.41 -100.83 60.94
CA HIS A 950 35.69 -100.14 61.12
C HIS A 950 36.76 -100.97 61.86
N GLU A 951 36.57 -102.29 62.03
CA GLU A 951 37.58 -103.22 62.57
C GLU A 951 37.98 -104.24 61.51
N VAL A 952 39.28 -104.33 61.23
CA VAL A 952 39.82 -105.12 60.14
C VAL A 952 40.15 -106.54 60.59
N SER A 953 39.82 -107.50 59.72
CA SER A 953 40.09 -108.92 59.90
C SER A 953 41.59 -109.20 60.17
N ARG A 954 41.87 -110.18 61.04
CA ARG A 954 43.22 -110.58 61.48
C ARG A 954 44.00 -111.39 60.43
N ASP A 955 43.52 -111.42 59.19
CA ASP A 955 44.13 -112.18 58.12
C ASP A 955 45.43 -111.53 57.67
N LYS A 956 46.37 -112.34 57.17
CA LYS A 956 47.62 -111.82 56.62
C LYS A 956 47.37 -110.88 55.42
N LYS A 957 46.40 -111.21 54.56
CA LYS A 957 45.98 -110.39 53.43
C LYS A 957 44.53 -109.97 53.62
N VAL A 958 44.31 -108.67 53.76
CA VAL A 958 43.01 -108.05 54.04
C VAL A 958 42.52 -107.26 52.83
N SER A 959 41.26 -106.83 52.86
CA SER A 959 40.76 -105.81 51.94
C SER A 959 39.92 -104.77 52.68
N ILE A 960 40.20 -103.50 52.41
CA ILE A 960 39.40 -102.36 52.83
C ILE A 960 38.59 -101.90 51.62
N VAL A 961 37.34 -101.51 51.83
CA VAL A 961 36.49 -100.81 50.85
C VAL A 961 36.20 -99.42 51.39
N ASP A 962 36.44 -98.40 50.57
CA ASP A 962 36.03 -97.02 50.84
C ASP A 962 34.89 -96.62 49.89
N THR A 963 33.86 -95.95 50.42
CA THR A 963 32.70 -95.47 49.64
C THR A 963 32.81 -93.95 49.43
N VAL A 964 33.34 -93.54 48.28
CA VAL A 964 33.45 -92.12 47.90
C VAL A 964 32.11 -91.60 47.41
N SER A 965 31.41 -90.85 48.25
CA SER A 965 30.23 -90.07 47.90
C SER A 965 30.64 -88.75 47.23
N TYR A 966 30.23 -88.53 45.99
CA TYR A 966 30.49 -87.31 45.24
C TYR A 966 29.25 -86.42 45.14
N HIS A 967 29.47 -85.11 45.08
CA HIS A 967 28.44 -84.09 44.94
C HIS A 967 28.88 -83.03 43.94
N ASN A 968 27.92 -82.51 43.15
CA ASN A 968 28.09 -81.42 42.21
C ASN A 968 29.11 -81.70 41.07
N LEU A 969 29.10 -82.94 40.54
CA LEU A 969 29.80 -83.28 39.29
C LEU A 969 29.00 -82.86 38.05
N ILE A 970 29.68 -82.68 36.93
CA ILE A 970 29.05 -82.41 35.64
C ILE A 970 28.74 -83.76 34.97
N VAL A 971 27.47 -83.98 34.64
CA VAL A 971 26.99 -85.23 34.05
C VAL A 971 27.62 -85.44 32.66
N GLY A 972 28.08 -86.65 32.40
CA GLY A 972 28.75 -87.03 31.15
C GLY A 972 30.25 -86.76 31.10
N LYS A 973 30.83 -86.06 32.09
CA LYS A 973 32.29 -85.89 32.19
C LYS A 973 32.94 -87.05 32.94
N GLU A 974 34.20 -87.31 32.60
CA GLU A 974 35.02 -88.36 33.21
C GLU A 974 35.77 -87.85 34.44
N TYR A 975 35.81 -88.66 35.48
CA TYR A 975 36.50 -88.40 36.75
C TYR A 975 37.25 -89.65 37.21
N THR A 976 38.39 -89.46 37.86
CA THR A 976 39.17 -90.52 38.49
C THR A 976 39.25 -90.27 39.99
N VAL A 977 38.76 -91.21 40.79
CA VAL A 977 39.03 -91.24 42.23
C VAL A 977 40.35 -91.97 42.44
N LYS A 978 41.28 -91.38 43.19
CA LYS A 978 42.55 -91.98 43.59
C LYS A 978 42.68 -91.92 45.10
N GLY A 979 42.69 -93.09 45.75
CA GLY A 979 42.85 -93.21 47.20
C GLY A 979 44.22 -93.73 47.60
N VAL A 980 44.70 -93.33 48.78
CA VAL A 980 45.90 -93.86 49.44
C VAL A 980 45.62 -94.17 50.91
N LEU A 981 46.03 -95.35 51.36
CA LEU A 981 45.94 -95.75 52.77
C LEU A 981 47.09 -95.13 53.57
N MET A 982 46.75 -94.46 54.66
CA MET A 982 47.65 -93.73 55.55
C MET A 982 47.63 -94.34 56.95
N ASN A 983 48.80 -94.65 57.52
CA ASN A 983 48.91 -95.08 58.91
C ASN A 983 48.71 -93.88 59.85
N LYS A 984 47.69 -93.94 60.71
CA LYS A 984 47.22 -92.79 61.50
C LYS A 984 48.24 -92.32 62.53
N GLY A 985 48.96 -93.26 63.16
CA GLY A 985 49.95 -92.97 64.19
C GLY A 985 51.25 -92.35 63.66
N THR A 986 51.57 -92.55 62.38
CA THR A 986 52.81 -92.05 61.75
C THR A 986 52.61 -90.99 60.69
N GLY A 987 51.38 -90.80 60.20
CA GLY A 987 51.04 -89.87 59.11
C GLY A 987 51.66 -90.24 57.75
N LYS A 988 52.05 -91.51 57.57
CA LYS A 988 52.75 -92.00 56.36
C LYS A 988 51.90 -93.01 55.59
N PRO A 989 52.04 -93.13 54.26
CA PRO A 989 51.36 -94.17 53.49
C PRO A 989 51.69 -95.57 54.02
N VAL A 990 50.66 -96.39 54.17
CA VAL A 990 50.77 -97.85 54.36
C VAL A 990 51.50 -98.43 53.16
N ARG A 991 52.38 -99.41 53.39
CA ARG A 991 53.16 -100.05 52.32
C ARG A 991 52.98 -101.57 52.29
N ASP A 992 52.78 -102.07 51.08
CA ASP A 992 52.93 -103.50 50.76
C ASP A 992 54.21 -103.68 49.93
N GLY A 993 55.13 -104.50 50.43
CA GLY A 993 56.51 -104.56 49.95
C GLY A 993 57.20 -103.19 49.94
N LEU A 994 57.55 -102.71 48.74
CA LEU A 994 58.14 -101.38 48.51
C LEU A 994 57.12 -100.29 48.12
N SER A 995 55.92 -100.68 47.69
CA SER A 995 54.90 -99.78 47.15
C SER A 995 54.01 -99.21 48.25
N ALA A 996 53.43 -98.02 48.04
CA ALA A 996 52.31 -97.54 48.85
C ALA A 996 51.02 -98.30 48.48
N VAL A 997 50.13 -98.50 49.45
CA VAL A 997 48.82 -99.10 49.19
C VAL A 997 47.85 -98.03 48.68
N THR A 998 47.55 -98.10 47.39
CA THR A 998 46.68 -97.17 46.66
C THR A 998 45.60 -97.89 45.87
N SER A 999 44.49 -97.22 45.60
CA SER A 999 43.43 -97.69 44.70
C SER A 999 43.03 -96.55 43.77
N GLU A 1000 42.67 -96.86 42.53
CA GLU A 1000 42.36 -95.86 41.51
C GLU A 1000 41.23 -96.35 40.60
N LYS A 1001 40.25 -95.49 40.32
CA LYS A 1001 39.03 -95.84 39.59
C LYS A 1001 38.48 -94.66 38.81
N THR A 1002 38.47 -94.83 37.49
CA THR A 1002 37.91 -93.88 36.53
C THR A 1002 36.45 -94.22 36.25
N PHE A 1003 35.60 -93.20 36.14
CA PHE A 1003 34.17 -93.34 35.85
C PHE A 1003 33.63 -92.09 35.14
N THR A 1004 32.61 -92.27 34.30
CA THR A 1004 31.80 -91.16 33.79
C THR A 1004 30.69 -90.84 34.80
N ALA A 1005 30.48 -89.56 35.12
CA ALA A 1005 29.42 -89.16 36.04
C ALA A 1005 28.04 -89.28 35.37
N GLU A 1006 27.28 -90.35 35.66
CA GLU A 1006 25.88 -90.50 35.21
C GLU A 1006 24.91 -89.52 35.90
N LYS A 1007 25.31 -89.02 37.07
CA LYS A 1007 24.54 -88.11 37.94
C LYS A 1007 25.50 -87.08 38.53
N LYS A 1008 25.01 -85.90 38.89
CA LYS A 1008 25.79 -84.89 39.62
C LYS A 1008 26.16 -85.32 41.04
N ASP A 1009 25.33 -86.17 41.65
CA ASP A 1009 25.45 -86.64 43.02
C ASP A 1009 25.33 -88.17 43.03
N GLY A 1010 26.22 -88.87 43.73
CA GLY A 1010 26.31 -90.33 43.68
C GLY A 1010 27.47 -90.90 44.49
N THR A 1011 27.85 -92.16 44.22
CA THR A 1011 28.90 -92.88 44.97
C THR A 1011 29.82 -93.69 44.04
N VAL A 1012 31.06 -93.91 44.49
CA VAL A 1012 32.05 -94.80 43.88
C VAL A 1012 32.73 -95.60 44.99
N GLU A 1013 32.65 -96.93 44.92
CA GLU A 1013 33.41 -97.79 45.83
C GLU A 1013 34.84 -98.04 45.32
N MET A 1014 35.81 -97.87 46.22
CA MET A 1014 37.24 -98.07 46.04
C MET A 1014 37.69 -99.28 46.86
N GLN A 1015 38.55 -100.15 46.32
CA GLN A 1015 38.99 -101.35 47.03
C GLN A 1015 40.52 -101.42 47.16
N PHE A 1016 41.01 -101.70 48.36
CA PHE A 1016 42.43 -101.75 48.71
C PHE A 1016 42.76 -103.12 49.31
N THR A 1017 43.55 -103.94 48.63
CA THR A 1017 43.92 -105.30 49.10
C THR A 1017 45.43 -105.40 49.28
N PHE A 1018 45.89 -105.78 50.48
CA PHE A 1018 47.31 -105.72 50.86
C PHE A 1018 47.66 -106.62 52.06
N ASP A 1019 48.96 -106.82 52.31
CA ASP A 1019 49.48 -107.54 53.49
C ASP A 1019 49.43 -106.68 54.77
N ALA A 1020 48.63 -107.10 55.75
CA ALA A 1020 48.39 -106.39 57.02
C ALA A 1020 49.10 -107.01 58.23
N GLU A 1021 50.03 -107.96 58.03
CA GLU A 1021 50.75 -108.61 59.14
C GLU A 1021 51.52 -107.60 60.02
N LYS A 1022 51.95 -106.47 59.43
CA LYS A 1022 52.72 -105.41 60.10
C LYS A 1022 51.88 -104.31 60.76
N LEU A 1023 50.55 -104.31 60.61
CA LEU A 1023 49.67 -103.26 61.14
C LEU A 1023 48.91 -103.68 62.42
N GLN A 1024 49.14 -104.89 62.94
CA GLN A 1024 48.35 -105.48 64.03
C GLN A 1024 48.49 -104.69 65.36
N GLY A 1025 47.63 -103.68 65.54
CA GLY A 1025 47.61 -102.76 66.67
C GLY A 1025 47.47 -101.29 66.30
N ASP A 1026 47.52 -100.95 65.01
CA ASP A 1026 47.47 -99.60 64.48
C ASP A 1026 46.09 -99.24 63.91
N ASP A 1027 45.84 -97.94 63.78
CA ASP A 1027 44.76 -97.37 62.97
C ASP A 1027 45.29 -96.97 61.59
N VAL A 1028 44.47 -97.14 60.56
CA VAL A 1028 44.69 -96.55 59.23
C VAL A 1028 43.50 -95.67 58.82
N VAL A 1029 43.76 -94.72 57.93
CA VAL A 1029 42.81 -93.75 57.38
C VAL A 1029 43.01 -93.73 55.86
N VAL A 1030 41.95 -93.68 55.05
CA VAL A 1030 42.12 -93.50 53.59
C VAL A 1030 42.02 -92.00 53.25
N PHE A 1031 42.87 -91.58 52.31
CA PHE A 1031 42.92 -90.23 51.75
C PHE A 1031 42.58 -90.28 50.26
N GLU A 1032 41.62 -89.48 49.79
CA GLU A 1032 41.09 -89.51 48.43
C GLU A 1032 41.31 -88.18 47.70
N ASP A 1033 41.81 -88.27 46.47
CA ASP A 1033 41.79 -87.22 45.47
C ASP A 1033 40.73 -87.53 44.41
N LEU A 1034 39.85 -86.57 44.11
CA LEU A 1034 39.04 -86.58 42.89
C LEU A 1034 39.78 -85.79 41.80
N ILE A 1035 40.04 -86.47 40.69
CA ILE A 1035 40.85 -85.99 39.58
C ILE A 1035 39.97 -85.84 38.34
N HIS A 1036 40.13 -84.72 37.62
CA HIS A 1036 39.50 -84.44 36.33
C HIS A 1036 40.52 -83.78 35.40
N ASN A 1037 40.60 -84.19 34.13
CA ASN A 1037 41.63 -83.78 33.17
C ASN A 1037 43.08 -83.88 33.71
N GLY A 1038 43.35 -84.86 34.59
CA GLY A 1038 44.64 -85.05 35.26
C GLY A 1038 44.93 -84.10 36.44
N ILE A 1039 44.00 -83.22 36.80
CA ILE A 1039 44.11 -82.26 37.90
C ILE A 1039 43.23 -82.69 39.08
N THR A 1040 43.77 -82.72 40.30
CA THR A 1040 43.00 -82.97 41.52
C THR A 1040 42.13 -81.76 41.88
N VAL A 1041 40.84 -81.83 41.53
CA VAL A 1041 39.84 -80.76 41.70
C VAL A 1041 39.29 -80.65 43.13
N THR A 1042 39.24 -81.76 43.87
CA THR A 1042 38.91 -81.77 45.30
C THR A 1042 39.54 -82.98 45.98
N SER A 1043 39.78 -82.88 47.29
CA SER A 1043 40.39 -83.95 48.09
C SER A 1043 39.68 -84.11 49.44
N HIS A 1044 39.67 -85.33 49.96
CA HIS A 1044 39.35 -85.67 51.34
C HIS A 1044 40.59 -86.29 52.00
N ALA A 1045 41.20 -85.59 52.96
CA ALA A 1045 42.55 -85.89 53.45
C ALA A 1045 42.73 -85.46 54.91
N ASP A 1046 41.99 -86.07 55.83
CA ASP A 1046 42.01 -85.75 57.27
C ASP A 1046 42.37 -87.00 58.09
N LEU A 1047 43.57 -87.01 58.71
CA LEU A 1047 44.01 -88.11 59.60
C LEU A 1047 43.15 -88.26 60.86
N SER A 1048 42.29 -87.29 61.19
CA SER A 1048 41.43 -87.30 62.36
C SER A 1048 40.01 -87.82 62.08
N ASP A 1049 39.61 -87.95 60.82
CA ASP A 1049 38.27 -88.43 60.47
C ASP A 1049 38.07 -89.89 60.93
N LYS A 1050 36.91 -90.12 61.54
CA LYS A 1050 36.50 -91.40 62.12
C LYS A 1050 35.82 -92.27 61.09
N ASP A 1051 35.06 -91.68 60.17
CA ASP A 1051 34.35 -92.43 59.13
C ASP A 1051 35.34 -92.98 58.09
N GLN A 1052 36.52 -92.33 57.96
CA GLN A 1052 37.70 -92.87 57.29
C GLN A 1052 38.61 -93.81 58.10
N THR A 1053 38.47 -93.90 59.42
CA THR A 1053 39.38 -94.74 60.22
C THR A 1053 38.95 -96.21 60.22
N VAL A 1054 39.90 -97.13 60.01
CA VAL A 1054 39.73 -98.54 60.39
C VAL A 1054 40.87 -99.06 61.26
N HIS A 1055 40.54 -99.93 62.23
CA HIS A 1055 41.43 -100.40 63.29
C HIS A 1055 41.89 -101.84 63.07
N PHE A 1056 43.17 -102.13 63.35
CA PHE A 1056 43.74 -103.48 63.32
C PHE A 1056 43.98 -104.03 64.74
N PRO A 1057 43.33 -105.12 65.17
CA PRO A 1057 43.43 -105.60 66.55
C PRO A 1057 44.72 -106.41 66.83
N LYS A 1058 45.40 -106.14 67.97
CA LYS A 1058 46.71 -106.73 68.34
C LYS A 1058 46.72 -108.27 68.44
N LYS A 1059 47.83 -108.91 68.04
CA LYS A 1059 48.06 -110.38 68.06
C LYS A 1059 48.45 -110.86 69.48
N PRO A 1060 47.99 -112.03 69.96
CA PRO A 1060 48.31 -112.52 71.30
C PRO A 1060 49.69 -113.21 71.38
N GLU A 1061 50.40 -112.99 72.49
CA GLU A 1061 51.69 -113.63 72.81
C GLU A 1061 51.53 -114.92 73.64
N LYS A 1062 52.58 -115.74 73.74
CA LYS A 1062 52.64 -116.97 74.57
C LYS A 1062 53.73 -116.86 75.65
N PRO A 1063 53.54 -117.43 76.87
CA PRO A 1063 54.37 -117.10 78.02
C PRO A 1063 55.48 -118.12 78.33
N GLY A 1064 56.52 -117.66 79.04
CA GLY A 1064 57.54 -118.47 79.72
C GLY A 1064 58.07 -117.73 80.95
N THR A 1065 58.36 -118.46 82.03
CA THR A 1065 58.51 -117.93 83.40
C THR A 1065 59.21 -118.95 84.33
N PRO A 1066 59.66 -118.58 85.54
CA PRO A 1066 60.26 -117.31 86.02
C PRO A 1066 61.73 -117.62 86.45
N THR A 1067 62.43 -117.15 87.50
CA THR A 1067 62.23 -116.20 88.63
C THR A 1067 63.61 -115.81 89.19
N GLU A 1068 63.79 -114.60 89.74
CA GLU A 1068 64.07 -114.42 91.18
C GLU A 1068 63.83 -112.95 91.62
N THR A 1069 63.87 -112.69 92.93
CA THR A 1069 63.23 -111.56 93.64
C THR A 1069 64.22 -110.96 94.69
N PRO A 1070 63.90 -110.03 95.64
CA PRO A 1070 62.63 -109.35 95.96
C PRO A 1070 62.69 -107.81 96.16
N ALA A 1071 61.51 -107.18 96.27
CA ALA A 1071 61.25 -106.05 97.18
C ALA A 1071 59.77 -106.11 97.67
N PRO A 1072 59.46 -105.80 98.96
CA PRO A 1072 58.16 -106.09 99.58
C PRO A 1072 57.09 -104.97 99.43
N PRO A 1073 55.80 -105.23 99.76
CA PRO A 1073 54.68 -104.60 99.04
C PRO A 1073 53.83 -103.60 99.85
N LYS A 1074 52.96 -102.86 99.13
CA LYS A 1074 51.58 -102.56 99.56
C LYS A 1074 50.65 -102.23 98.39
N THR A 1075 49.35 -102.37 98.62
CA THR A 1075 48.26 -102.44 97.61
C THR A 1075 47.30 -101.25 97.69
N GLY A 1076 46.58 -100.96 96.60
CA GLY A 1076 45.55 -99.91 96.59
C GLY A 1076 45.05 -99.49 95.20
N ASP A 1077 44.48 -100.39 94.41
CA ASP A 1077 43.76 -100.01 93.18
C ASP A 1077 42.38 -99.42 93.50
N ARG A 1078 42.03 -98.29 92.86
CA ARG A 1078 40.65 -98.01 92.44
C ARG A 1078 40.53 -96.91 91.39
N THR A 1079 40.35 -97.34 90.14
CA THR A 1079 39.32 -96.85 89.18
C THR A 1079 39.43 -95.42 88.60
N LYS A 1080 39.20 -95.32 87.28
CA LYS A 1080 39.00 -94.08 86.53
C LYS A 1080 37.81 -93.26 87.07
N LEU A 1081 37.92 -91.93 87.12
CA LEU A 1081 37.08 -91.00 86.34
C LEU A 1081 37.44 -89.54 86.67
N LEU A 1082 38.45 -88.97 86.01
CA LEU A 1082 38.72 -87.53 86.08
C LEU A 1082 37.74 -86.78 85.16
N GLY A 1083 36.53 -86.58 85.67
CA GLY A 1083 35.47 -85.79 85.03
C GLY A 1083 35.07 -84.61 85.90
N TYR A 1084 35.25 -83.41 85.36
CA TYR A 1084 34.60 -82.15 85.75
C TYR A 1084 35.00 -81.43 87.06
N ILE A 1085 35.14 -80.10 86.89
CA ILE A 1085 35.00 -79.02 87.88
C ILE A 1085 36.09 -78.93 88.96
N ALA A 1086 37.13 -78.16 88.62
CA ALA A 1086 37.69 -77.17 89.52
C ALA A 1086 37.14 -75.79 89.11
N LEU A 1087 36.04 -75.34 89.74
CA LEU A 1087 35.44 -74.05 89.45
C LEU A 1087 36.35 -72.93 89.98
N MET A 1088 36.82 -72.02 89.14
CA MET A 1088 37.64 -70.89 89.59
C MET A 1088 36.79 -69.84 90.32
N LEU A 1089 37.20 -69.45 91.53
CA LEU A 1089 36.68 -68.26 92.22
C LEU A 1089 37.80 -67.49 92.97
N ALA A 1090 38.02 -66.25 92.50
CA ALA A 1090 38.45 -65.05 93.23
C ALA A 1090 39.72 -65.06 94.13
N ALA A 1091 40.87 -64.67 93.54
CA ALA A 1091 41.88 -63.74 94.10
C ALA A 1091 42.82 -63.30 92.94
N GLY A 1092 43.48 -62.13 92.90
CA GLY A 1092 43.49 -60.91 93.72
C GLY A 1092 44.13 -59.76 92.90
N THR A 1093 44.11 -58.50 93.35
CA THR A 1093 44.36 -57.31 92.50
C THR A 1093 45.63 -56.49 92.81
N ALA A 1094 45.98 -55.59 91.87
CA ALA A 1094 46.94 -54.47 91.95
C ALA A 1094 48.45 -54.82 91.77
N ALA A 1095 49.33 -53.91 91.33
CA ALA A 1095 49.24 -52.43 91.24
C ALA A 1095 50.05 -51.79 90.08
N ALA A 1096 49.73 -50.52 89.74
CA ALA A 1096 50.50 -49.46 89.03
C ALA A 1096 51.31 -49.78 87.73
N GLY A 1097 51.40 -48.91 86.71
CA GLY A 1097 50.75 -47.62 86.43
C GLY A 1097 51.68 -46.39 86.46
N ILE A 1098 51.94 -45.75 85.30
CA ILE A 1098 52.38 -44.35 85.11
C ILE A 1098 52.30 -44.00 83.60
N ALA A 1099 52.00 -42.73 83.27
CA ALA A 1099 52.05 -42.09 81.93
C ALA A 1099 51.16 -42.69 80.79
N TYR A 1100 50.46 -41.90 79.96
CA TYR A 1100 50.15 -40.46 80.00
C TYR A 1100 48.87 -40.14 79.20
N LYS A 1101 47.90 -39.45 79.85
CA LYS A 1101 46.91 -38.50 79.27
C LYS A 1101 46.17 -38.92 77.97
N ARG A 1102 44.97 -39.50 78.02
CA ARG A 1102 43.63 -38.86 78.22
C ARG A 1102 43.25 -37.69 77.26
N ARG A 1103 42.12 -37.91 76.54
CA ARG A 1103 41.00 -36.96 76.27
C ARG A 1103 41.31 -35.76 75.33
N ARG A 1104 40.34 -35.17 74.59
CA ARG A 1104 38.86 -35.31 74.56
C ARG A 1104 38.26 -34.80 73.23
N LEU A 1105 37.03 -35.25 72.98
CA LEU A 1105 35.92 -34.63 72.22
C LEU A 1105 35.98 -33.14 71.82
N HIS A 1106 35.28 -32.89 70.70
CA HIS A 1106 34.38 -31.76 70.37
C HIS A 1106 34.86 -30.56 69.52
N LYS A 1107 34.11 -30.41 68.42
CA LYS A 1107 33.54 -29.19 67.80
C LYS A 1107 34.37 -28.30 66.86
N LEU A 1108 33.87 -28.31 65.62
CA LEU A 1108 33.45 -27.18 64.77
C LEU A 1108 34.46 -26.42 63.89
N SER A 1109 33.95 -26.21 62.67
CA SER A 1109 33.95 -25.02 61.81
C SER A 1109 35.21 -24.61 61.03
N GLU A 1110 34.99 -24.65 59.70
CA GLU A 1110 35.21 -23.58 58.73
C GLU A 1110 36.53 -23.51 57.93
N ASP A 1111 36.26 -23.30 56.64
CA ASP A 1111 36.98 -22.58 55.59
C ASP A 1111 38.33 -23.08 55.03
N GLN A 1112 38.17 -23.68 53.84
CA GLN A 1112 38.76 -23.26 52.56
C GLN A 1112 40.23 -23.56 52.23
N ASP A 1113 40.39 -23.92 50.95
CA ASP A 1113 41.54 -23.73 50.06
C ASP A 1113 42.87 -24.44 50.44
N ASP A 1114 43.64 -25.07 49.53
CA ASP A 1114 43.53 -25.09 48.06
C ASP A 1114 44.26 -26.29 47.42
N LEU A 1115 44.13 -26.42 46.10
CA LEU A 1115 45.11 -26.99 45.14
C LEU A 1115 45.65 -28.43 45.30
N LYS A 1116 45.14 -29.30 44.42
CA LYS A 1116 45.90 -30.25 43.58
C LYS A 1116 46.79 -31.33 44.27
N LYS A 1117 46.30 -32.58 44.22
CA LYS A 1117 46.55 -33.43 43.04
C LYS A 1117 45.58 -34.60 42.93
#